data_AF-A0A849PX84-F1
#
_entry.id   AF-A0A849PX84-F1
#
_cell.length_a   1.000
_cell.length_b   1.000
_cell.length_c   1.000
_cell.angle_alpha   90.00
_cell.angle_beta   90.00
_cell.angle_gamma   90.00
#
_symmetry.space_group_name_H-M   'P 1'
#
loop_
_entity.id
_entity.type
_entity.pdbx_description
1 polymer ?
#
loop_
_entity_poly.entity_id
_entity_poly.type
_entity_poly.pdbx_seq_one_letter_code
_entity_poly.pdbx_strand_id
1 'polypeptide(L)'
;MPSGTRRRLPPRPRFRGSVTVALVVLLLAQPLLLSLDGGTRVLAQGTDRTPEDLEISWEYVVEDDETFNDIIIGSSGRLVIRDGGKVVARSITMIDGSMLLLKRGTLMLAGNDGQGAGGVRGTCSRMSMTEGSILIIHGDGGDEAMEDSRGADAVMNVTARGSILVEDSQIVVSGGYGHSPGRPFTQGDISGQVSAGGSSLVALTVLPEGASLSVVASLIRVTGGAGGLAPDATGPHGTTGGRAGGFTEGGNVSGLVAAGGEAGLRLSAPSLILDGADIYIEGGRGGDAGDGASVGTGVTAGGGGGGYSGGRGADRDESKAIDGGAISGQVGSGGVAHLVMEGQDCSMRTTEVTIIGGDGGDGGGGGDSHGIGGGGGGGYSGGGGGSLPLADGGNGGPVGDRVGQGGDASSKFALSTSIEIIGTQLTVNGGSGGDAGDGGSADATRQPGAMGGGGGGGFSSGGGGAGGDIEPLINGSDGGRGGMISGRVAMGGSAYLGIISADVALFGSDLVASGGRGGVGGLPGASHWVGSLRNESAGGGGGSYSGGGGGGSPGRPGSRGSGGESDGAFGNVGNGGDAASMMTADNATILLNNTIRAIAGERGLSQVSTIRGTLSGLGTGRLTSQGRQELLIPRSRGHLLDPSDDNVSGTIPTFRWSAIHPSTDGGAVVAYLFSMDDDADFSSPEGYMTVSALTVEPAWVPNFTFHWRVAPVYKWHPHTDLVWSEARSFRYVNLPPTIDPIPKITVGVEKVIQLDLSVYLNDPDDAMYRLVLYCSDTYLKGVSRHNLSFYFAEEVLSHVVHFNVTDGLNTVPGEFIIEALHHRHPPYIIGLVGHRPPLRVYVEENTSTFFDIRVHDVDSTEFDYSTDGWDGAIAHKNGTLEIRPDHGEVGTFTADIIVEDEGARRAVMKLTVVVENVNDPPGVPVILRPTNGTVVSMGGVVRFEVMVHDPDVEFGQTLNVTFISNVTGVLKTIRTSSVASFSYTGLPPGVHRISVLATDGRYSSNAWLEVTVMQPTLPPPMRTSDSEETDPFIYLMAAILLFGIAYGVGHWQFRKGNEA
;
A
#
# COMPACT_ATOMS: atom_id res chain seq x y z
N MET A 1 50.19 -2.01 -56.86
CA MET A 1 50.54 -3.45 -56.78
C MET A 1 51.10 -3.70 -55.38
N PRO A 2 50.79 -4.83 -54.72
CA PRO A 2 49.59 -5.67 -54.79
C PRO A 2 48.98 -5.81 -53.37
N SER A 3 47.85 -6.45 -53.05
CA SER A 3 46.64 -6.92 -53.72
C SER A 3 45.79 -7.55 -52.61
N GLY A 4 44.50 -7.23 -52.53
CA GLY A 4 43.57 -7.82 -51.56
C GLY A 4 42.10 -7.73 -52.01
N THR A 5 41.88 -8.00 -53.31
CA THR A 5 40.59 -8.23 -53.98
C THR A 5 39.88 -9.47 -53.41
N ARG A 6 38.59 -9.48 -53.06
CA ARG A 6 37.33 -9.57 -53.87
C ARG A 6 36.24 -9.95 -52.83
N ARG A 7 34.95 -9.64 -52.91
CA ARG A 7 34.03 -9.62 -54.06
C ARG A 7 32.75 -8.86 -53.65
N ARG A 8 32.10 -8.31 -54.66
CA ARG A 8 31.00 -7.33 -54.63
C ARG A 8 29.75 -7.98 -55.27
N LEU A 9 28.55 -7.49 -54.87
CA LEU A 9 27.29 -7.27 -55.63
C LEU A 9 26.17 -8.36 -55.62
N PRO A 10 24.88 -8.02 -55.93
CA PRO A 10 24.06 -6.80 -55.66
C PRO A 10 22.53 -7.12 -55.43
N PRO A 11 21.49 -6.32 -55.85
CA PRO A 11 20.41 -5.86 -54.95
C PRO A 11 18.95 -6.09 -55.45
N ARG A 12 17.97 -5.47 -54.76
CA ARG A 12 16.58 -5.09 -55.17
C ARG A 12 15.49 -6.19 -55.13
N PRO A 13 14.16 -5.86 -55.21
CA PRO A 13 13.43 -4.58 -55.08
C PRO A 13 12.15 -4.62 -54.19
N ARG A 14 11.52 -3.44 -54.03
CA ARG A 14 10.14 -3.19 -53.55
C ARG A 14 9.07 -3.78 -54.50
N PHE A 15 7.87 -4.14 -54.01
CA PHE A 15 6.57 -3.65 -54.53
C PHE A 15 5.36 -4.03 -53.65
N ARG A 16 4.32 -3.18 -53.72
CA ARG A 16 3.04 -3.11 -53.00
C ARG A 16 2.08 -4.30 -53.24
N GLY A 17 1.12 -4.52 -52.33
CA GLY A 17 -0.21 -5.08 -52.70
C GLY A 17 -0.97 -5.83 -51.60
N SER A 18 -1.96 -5.14 -51.03
CA SER A 18 -3.24 -5.50 -50.40
C SER A 18 -3.79 -6.95 -50.39
N VAL A 19 -4.65 -7.18 -49.37
CA VAL A 19 -5.87 -8.04 -49.31
C VAL A 19 -5.82 -9.28 -48.39
N THR A 20 -6.65 -9.19 -47.34
CA THR A 20 -7.18 -10.20 -46.41
C THR A 20 -7.92 -11.36 -47.12
N VAL A 21 -7.87 -12.59 -46.58
CA VAL A 21 -9.02 -13.51 -46.34
C VAL A 21 -8.52 -14.92 -45.93
N ALA A 22 -8.86 -15.27 -44.68
CA ALA A 22 -9.37 -16.53 -44.11
C ALA A 22 -8.93 -17.94 -44.56
N LEU A 23 -8.82 -18.76 -43.51
CA LEU A 23 -9.38 -20.11 -43.30
C LEU A 23 -8.44 -21.33 -43.40
N VAL A 24 -8.20 -21.90 -42.22
CA VAL A 24 -7.54 -23.18 -41.93
C VAL A 24 -8.62 -24.22 -41.61
N VAL A 25 -8.71 -25.34 -42.36
CA VAL A 25 -9.25 -26.63 -41.89
C VAL A 25 -8.68 -27.81 -42.74
N LEU A 26 -8.31 -28.90 -42.06
CA LEU A 26 -8.28 -30.34 -42.45
C LEU A 26 -7.00 -31.02 -43.04
N LEU A 27 -6.38 -31.91 -42.23
CA LEU A 27 -6.16 -33.38 -42.43
C LEU A 27 -4.95 -33.86 -41.57
N LEU A 28 -5.14 -34.55 -40.43
CA LEU A 28 -5.25 -36.02 -40.24
C LEU A 28 -4.11 -36.88 -40.82
N ALA A 29 -3.29 -37.48 -39.93
CA ALA A 29 -3.03 -38.94 -39.82
C ALA A 29 -1.78 -39.23 -38.96
N GLN A 30 -1.93 -40.09 -37.93
CA GLN A 30 -0.85 -40.58 -37.05
C GLN A 30 0.09 -41.59 -37.76
N PRO A 31 1.16 -42.11 -37.09
CA PRO A 31 0.96 -43.23 -36.16
C PRO A 31 1.74 -43.15 -34.84
N LEU A 32 1.07 -43.57 -33.76
CA LEU A 32 1.65 -44.15 -32.56
C LEU A 32 2.47 -45.41 -32.90
N LEU A 33 3.63 -45.59 -32.26
CA LEU A 33 4.22 -46.90 -31.96
C LEU A 33 5.18 -46.81 -30.74
N LEU A 34 4.81 -47.59 -29.72
CA LEU A 34 5.63 -48.33 -28.76
C LEU A 34 6.65 -47.60 -27.86
N SER A 35 6.25 -47.40 -26.61
CA SER A 35 7.07 -47.79 -25.44
C SER A 35 6.15 -48.46 -24.43
N LEU A 36 6.03 -49.78 -24.56
CA LEU A 36 5.52 -50.67 -23.54
C LEU A 36 6.75 -51.15 -22.78
N ASP A 37 6.97 -50.64 -21.58
CA ASP A 37 7.69 -51.39 -20.56
C ASP A 37 6.82 -51.43 -19.31
N GLY A 38 6.44 -52.66 -18.96
CA GLY A 38 5.43 -52.97 -17.96
C GLY A 38 5.99 -52.87 -16.56
N GLY A 39 5.63 -51.81 -15.86
CA GLY A 39 5.51 -51.82 -14.40
C GLY A 39 4.04 -51.81 -14.04
N THR A 40 3.51 -52.91 -13.52
CA THR A 40 2.15 -53.01 -12.99
C THR A 40 1.88 -51.89 -11.99
N ARG A 41 1.08 -50.89 -12.39
CA ARG A 41 0.41 -49.95 -11.47
C ARG A 41 -0.58 -50.75 -10.63
N VAL A 42 -0.19 -51.04 -9.39
CA VAL A 42 -1.14 -51.48 -8.36
C VAL A 42 -1.88 -50.23 -7.90
N LEU A 43 -3.04 -49.96 -8.48
CA LEU A 43 -4.03 -49.07 -7.88
C LEU A 43 -4.60 -49.79 -6.66
N ALA A 44 -3.95 -49.64 -5.50
CA ALA A 44 -4.49 -50.09 -4.24
C ALA A 44 -5.55 -49.08 -3.78
N GLN A 45 -6.81 -49.26 -4.23
CA GLN A 45 -7.95 -48.64 -3.56
C GLN A 45 -8.13 -49.33 -2.19
N GLY A 46 -7.63 -48.68 -1.14
CA GLY A 46 -7.62 -49.20 0.23
C GLY A 46 -8.68 -48.54 1.10
N THR A 47 -9.71 -49.30 1.44
CA THR A 47 -10.61 -49.10 2.59
C THR A 47 -9.84 -49.21 3.92
N ASP A 48 -10.09 -48.29 4.87
CA ASP A 48 -9.74 -48.35 6.32
C ASP A 48 -8.44 -49.11 6.67
N ARG A 49 -7.31 -48.71 6.09
CA ARG A 49 -5.99 -49.19 6.54
C ARG A 49 -5.43 -48.27 7.60
N THR A 50 -4.89 -48.86 8.65
CA THR A 50 -3.97 -48.17 9.57
C THR A 50 -2.83 -47.53 8.75
N PRO A 51 -2.35 -46.32 9.09
CA PRO A 51 -1.29 -45.69 8.31
C PRO A 51 -0.05 -46.60 8.30
N GLU A 52 0.49 -46.87 7.12
CA GLU A 52 1.75 -47.62 6.91
C GLU A 52 2.85 -46.65 6.47
N ASP A 53 4.11 -47.06 6.60
CA ASP A 53 5.24 -46.32 6.03
C ASP A 53 5.26 -46.49 4.50
N LEU A 54 5.59 -45.42 3.77
CA LEU A 54 5.66 -45.40 2.31
C LEU A 54 7.11 -45.24 1.83
N GLU A 55 7.64 -46.25 1.12
CA GLU A 55 8.93 -46.17 0.43
C GLU A 55 8.76 -45.97 -1.08
N ILE A 56 9.30 -44.87 -1.63
CA ILE A 56 9.18 -44.50 -3.05
C ILE A 56 10.52 -44.71 -3.74
N SER A 57 10.64 -45.74 -4.58
CA SER A 57 11.86 -46.02 -5.35
C SER A 57 11.89 -45.40 -6.75
N TRP A 58 10.73 -45.03 -7.32
CA TRP A 58 10.63 -44.44 -8.66
C TRP A 58 9.69 -43.24 -8.76
N GLU A 59 8.40 -43.43 -9.02
CA GLU A 59 7.42 -42.33 -9.05
C GLU A 59 6.16 -42.74 -8.29
N TYR A 60 5.72 -41.87 -7.40
CA TYR A 60 4.46 -41.99 -6.66
C TYR A 60 3.67 -40.70 -6.84
N VAL A 61 2.46 -40.82 -7.35
CA VAL A 61 1.60 -39.68 -7.68
C VAL A 61 0.37 -39.74 -6.79
N VAL A 62 0.09 -38.65 -6.08
CA VAL A 62 -1.06 -38.47 -5.21
C VAL A 62 -2.01 -37.47 -5.83
N GLU A 63 -3.24 -37.92 -6.09
CA GLU A 63 -4.32 -37.13 -6.69
C GLU A 63 -5.52 -36.97 -5.74
N ASP A 64 -5.62 -37.80 -4.69
CA ASP A 64 -6.67 -37.77 -3.65
C ASP A 64 -6.04 -37.59 -2.25
N ASP A 65 -6.85 -37.67 -1.19
CA ASP A 65 -6.40 -37.61 0.20
C ASP A 65 -5.80 -38.96 0.65
N GLU A 66 -4.54 -38.93 1.10
CA GLU A 66 -3.81 -40.11 1.59
C GLU A 66 -3.12 -39.83 2.93
N THR A 67 -2.97 -40.86 3.77
CA THR A 67 -2.33 -40.75 5.09
C THR A 67 -1.29 -41.86 5.27
N PHE A 68 -0.09 -41.48 5.69
CA PHE A 68 1.04 -42.37 5.94
C PHE A 68 1.64 -42.10 7.32
N ASN A 69 2.42 -43.05 7.86
CA ASN A 69 3.25 -42.77 9.03
C ASN A 69 4.47 -41.97 8.59
N ASP A 70 5.46 -42.59 7.96
CA ASP A 70 6.60 -41.89 7.37
C ASP A 70 6.69 -42.14 5.86
N ILE A 71 7.27 -41.19 5.13
CA ILE A 71 7.55 -41.31 3.70
C ILE A 71 9.05 -41.25 3.46
N ILE A 72 9.60 -42.25 2.77
CA ILE A 72 11.00 -42.30 2.35
C ILE A 72 11.07 -42.21 0.83
N ILE A 73 11.64 -41.13 0.30
CA ILE A 73 11.86 -40.95 -1.13
C ILE A 73 13.29 -41.42 -1.46
N GLY A 74 13.40 -42.58 -2.10
CA GLY A 74 14.66 -43.16 -2.54
C GLY A 74 15.42 -42.28 -3.54
N SER A 75 16.68 -42.64 -3.83
CA SER A 75 17.57 -41.83 -4.68
C SER A 75 17.08 -41.58 -6.11
N SER A 76 16.22 -42.45 -6.64
CA SER A 76 15.51 -42.28 -7.92
C SER A 76 14.03 -41.99 -7.74
N GLY A 77 13.57 -41.88 -6.50
CA GLY A 77 12.19 -41.68 -6.10
C GLY A 77 11.70 -40.26 -6.38
N ARG A 78 10.42 -40.14 -6.75
CA ARG A 78 9.74 -38.89 -7.06
C ARG A 78 8.37 -38.94 -6.41
N LEU A 79 8.15 -38.07 -5.43
CA LEU A 79 6.81 -37.83 -4.89
C LEU A 79 6.18 -36.66 -5.62
N VAL A 80 5.03 -36.90 -6.25
CA VAL A 80 4.28 -35.89 -7.00
C VAL A 80 2.90 -35.75 -6.40
N ILE A 81 2.59 -34.60 -5.82
CA ILE A 81 1.26 -34.29 -5.28
C ILE A 81 0.63 -33.25 -6.20
N ARG A 82 -0.50 -33.57 -6.83
CA ARG A 82 -1.11 -32.68 -7.82
C ARG A 82 -2.63 -32.61 -7.75
N ASP A 83 -3.18 -31.60 -8.41
CA ASP A 83 -4.60 -31.48 -8.73
C ASP A 83 -5.55 -31.51 -7.52
N GLY A 84 -5.10 -30.96 -6.38
CA GLY A 84 -5.85 -30.94 -5.12
C GLY A 84 -5.56 -32.11 -4.19
N GLY A 85 -4.74 -33.08 -4.61
CA GLY A 85 -4.32 -34.20 -3.76
C GLY A 85 -3.69 -33.73 -2.44
N LYS A 86 -3.91 -34.51 -1.38
CA LYS A 86 -3.47 -34.19 -0.03
C LYS A 86 -2.75 -35.37 0.59
N VAL A 87 -1.52 -35.15 1.04
CA VAL A 87 -0.76 -36.14 1.81
C VAL A 87 -0.69 -35.69 3.26
N VAL A 88 -1.09 -36.56 4.18
CA VAL A 88 -0.83 -36.42 5.62
C VAL A 88 0.23 -37.45 6.01
N ALA A 89 1.32 -37.02 6.63
CA ALA A 89 2.32 -37.93 7.17
C ALA A 89 2.94 -37.36 8.44
N ARG A 90 3.81 -38.12 9.10
CA ARG A 90 4.64 -37.62 10.19
C ARG A 90 5.91 -36.99 9.66
N SER A 91 6.63 -37.70 8.81
CA SER A 91 7.89 -37.21 8.27
C SER A 91 8.12 -37.61 6.82
N ILE A 92 8.95 -36.82 6.13
CA ILE A 92 9.51 -37.17 4.83
C ILE A 92 11.03 -37.20 4.94
N THR A 93 11.62 -38.32 4.53
CA THR A 93 13.07 -38.46 4.35
C THR A 93 13.40 -38.56 2.87
N MET A 94 14.24 -37.64 2.38
CA MET A 94 14.72 -37.59 1.00
C MET A 94 16.15 -38.11 0.89
N ILE A 95 16.37 -39.09 0.02
CA ILE A 95 17.69 -39.64 -0.30
C ILE A 95 18.23 -38.94 -1.54
N ASP A 96 19.55 -38.73 -1.58
CA ASP A 96 20.26 -38.06 -2.68
C ASP A 96 19.79 -38.50 -4.07
N GLY A 97 19.40 -37.53 -4.91
CA GLY A 97 18.82 -37.76 -6.23
C GLY A 97 17.28 -37.71 -6.30
N SER A 98 16.60 -37.86 -5.16
CA SER A 98 15.13 -37.80 -5.05
C SER A 98 14.53 -36.49 -5.56
N MET A 99 13.22 -36.49 -5.84
CA MET A 99 12.45 -35.28 -6.16
C MET A 99 11.18 -35.18 -5.33
N LEU A 100 10.90 -33.97 -4.85
CA LEU A 100 9.63 -33.60 -4.21
C LEU A 100 8.94 -32.53 -5.06
N LEU A 101 7.78 -32.86 -5.63
CA LEU A 101 7.04 -32.02 -6.57
C LEU A 101 5.60 -31.82 -6.08
N LEU A 102 5.26 -30.59 -5.69
CA LEU A 102 3.90 -30.20 -5.34
C LEU A 102 3.38 -29.24 -6.40
N LYS A 103 2.20 -29.54 -6.94
CA LYS A 103 1.55 -28.73 -7.98
C LYS A 103 0.05 -28.61 -7.70
N ARG A 104 -0.41 -27.50 -7.10
CA ARG A 104 -1.77 -27.39 -6.54
C ARG A 104 -2.09 -28.48 -5.51
N GLY A 105 -1.07 -29.01 -4.84
CA GLY A 105 -1.18 -30.11 -3.88
C GLY A 105 -0.96 -29.64 -2.44
N THR A 106 -1.45 -30.42 -1.48
CA THR A 106 -1.23 -30.16 -0.05
C THR A 106 -0.41 -31.28 0.58
N LEU A 107 0.65 -30.92 1.32
CA LEU A 107 1.42 -31.82 2.15
C LEU A 107 1.37 -31.35 3.60
N MET A 108 0.79 -32.16 4.49
CA MET A 108 0.67 -31.88 5.91
C MET A 108 1.51 -32.87 6.71
N LEU A 109 2.44 -32.36 7.50
CA LEU A 109 3.28 -33.14 8.39
C LEU A 109 2.97 -32.78 9.84
N ALA A 110 2.48 -33.73 10.61
CA ALA A 110 2.19 -33.57 12.04
C ALA A 110 2.73 -34.77 12.82
N GLY A 111 3.13 -34.56 14.07
CA GLY A 111 3.51 -35.68 14.91
C GLY A 111 2.31 -36.59 15.22
N ASN A 112 2.61 -37.81 15.66
CA ASN A 112 1.63 -38.71 16.24
C ASN A 112 1.93 -38.78 17.74
N ASP A 113 0.90 -38.55 18.56
CA ASP A 113 0.86 -38.89 19.98
C ASP A 113 1.82 -38.09 20.91
N GLY A 114 2.08 -36.81 20.63
CA GLY A 114 2.67 -35.89 21.61
C GLY A 114 4.20 -35.94 21.71
N GLN A 115 4.87 -36.73 20.86
CA GLN A 115 6.35 -36.83 20.86
C GLN A 115 7.00 -36.81 19.47
N GLY A 116 6.22 -36.70 18.40
CA GLY A 116 6.74 -36.72 17.04
C GLY A 116 7.15 -35.34 16.53
N ALA A 117 8.42 -35.13 16.21
CA ALA A 117 8.83 -33.97 15.41
C ALA A 117 8.41 -34.18 13.95
N GLY A 118 7.37 -33.47 13.50
CA GLY A 118 7.00 -33.41 12.09
C GLY A 118 8.12 -32.80 11.26
N GLY A 119 8.41 -33.33 10.07
CA GLY A 119 9.46 -32.72 9.26
C GLY A 119 9.78 -33.32 7.91
N VAL A 120 10.38 -32.48 7.05
CA VAL A 120 10.98 -32.88 5.77
C VAL A 120 12.50 -32.79 5.93
N ARG A 121 13.24 -33.88 5.71
CA ARG A 121 14.69 -33.91 5.87
C ARG A 121 15.37 -34.62 4.72
N GLY A 122 16.57 -34.18 4.37
CA GLY A 122 17.48 -34.94 3.51
C GLY A 122 17.97 -34.19 2.27
N THR A 123 18.53 -34.94 1.34
CA THR A 123 19.10 -34.42 0.10
C THR A 123 18.25 -34.81 -1.10
N CYS A 124 18.07 -33.89 -2.05
CA CYS A 124 17.30 -34.12 -3.27
C CYS A 124 18.03 -33.57 -4.50
N SER A 125 17.65 -34.03 -5.68
CA SER A 125 18.07 -33.37 -6.92
C SER A 125 17.31 -32.06 -7.12
N ARG A 126 16.00 -32.06 -6.81
CA ARG A 126 15.12 -30.90 -6.99
C ARG A 126 13.94 -30.95 -6.03
N MET A 127 13.58 -29.78 -5.51
CA MET A 127 12.30 -29.54 -4.86
C MET A 127 11.53 -28.45 -5.63
N SER A 128 10.24 -28.67 -5.89
CA SER A 128 9.41 -27.71 -6.60
C SER A 128 8.02 -27.66 -5.97
N MET A 129 7.57 -26.45 -5.62
CA MET A 129 6.21 -26.15 -5.17
C MET A 129 5.67 -25.05 -6.07
N THR A 130 4.60 -25.32 -6.80
CA THR A 130 4.04 -24.37 -7.78
C THR A 130 2.52 -24.33 -7.74
N GLU A 131 1.92 -23.25 -8.27
CA GLU A 131 0.48 -23.13 -8.53
C GLU A 131 -0.37 -23.36 -7.27
N GLY A 132 -0.23 -22.54 -6.23
CA GLY A 132 -1.03 -22.65 -5.01
C GLY A 132 -0.74 -23.87 -4.14
N SER A 133 0.46 -24.45 -4.21
CA SER A 133 0.82 -25.61 -3.37
C SER A 133 0.99 -25.22 -1.91
N ILE A 134 0.64 -26.13 -0.99
CA ILE A 134 0.70 -25.88 0.45
C ILE A 134 1.53 -26.97 1.12
N LEU A 135 2.58 -26.59 1.85
CA LEU A 135 3.33 -27.45 2.76
C LEU A 135 3.14 -26.95 4.19
N ILE A 136 2.56 -27.79 5.06
CA ILE A 136 2.36 -27.50 6.48
C ILE A 136 3.17 -28.50 7.28
N ILE A 137 3.97 -28.02 8.23
CA ILE A 137 4.67 -28.84 9.22
C ILE A 137 4.30 -28.31 10.61
N HIS A 138 3.74 -29.17 11.45
CA HIS A 138 3.37 -28.85 12.81
C HIS A 138 4.05 -29.81 13.79
N GLY A 139 4.64 -29.27 14.84
CA GLY A 139 5.08 -30.04 16.00
C GLY A 139 3.90 -30.28 16.94
N ASP A 140 3.84 -31.46 17.56
CA ASP A 140 2.82 -31.78 18.56
C ASP A 140 2.96 -30.93 19.81
N GLY A 141 1.84 -30.59 20.46
CA GLY A 141 1.88 -30.01 21.80
C GLY A 141 2.46 -30.96 22.84
N GLY A 142 3.00 -30.41 23.92
CA GLY A 142 3.50 -31.19 25.05
C GLY A 142 2.38 -31.90 25.84
N ASP A 143 2.75 -32.99 26.50
CA ASP A 143 1.84 -33.83 27.31
C ASP A 143 1.82 -33.43 28.81
N GLU A 144 0.83 -33.93 29.55
CA GLU A 144 0.71 -33.80 31.01
C GLU A 144 1.89 -34.42 31.78
N ALA A 145 2.67 -35.30 31.15
CA ALA A 145 3.87 -35.87 31.75
C ALA A 145 5.00 -34.83 31.77
N MET A 146 5.57 -34.56 32.95
CA MET A 146 6.62 -33.55 33.12
C MET A 146 7.81 -33.74 32.16
N GLU A 147 8.25 -34.98 31.96
CA GLU A 147 9.38 -35.34 31.08
C GLU A 147 9.08 -35.08 29.60
N ASP A 148 7.80 -35.05 29.21
CA ASP A 148 7.31 -34.92 27.83
C ASP A 148 6.45 -33.66 27.63
N SER A 149 6.55 -32.72 28.57
CA SER A 149 5.70 -31.52 28.60
C SER A 149 6.13 -30.43 27.61
N ARG A 150 7.28 -30.61 26.95
CA ARG A 150 7.78 -29.71 25.90
C ARG A 150 7.06 -29.99 24.58
N GLY A 151 6.67 -28.95 23.86
CA GLY A 151 6.16 -29.09 22.49
C GLY A 151 7.24 -29.62 21.53
N ALA A 152 6.83 -30.44 20.57
CA ALA A 152 7.74 -31.04 19.60
C ALA A 152 8.23 -30.02 18.57
N ASP A 153 9.46 -30.21 18.10
CA ASP A 153 10.08 -29.36 17.07
C ASP A 153 9.46 -29.63 15.69
N ALA A 154 9.40 -28.60 14.84
CA ALA A 154 8.99 -28.71 13.44
C ALA A 154 10.16 -28.36 12.52
N VAL A 155 10.62 -29.32 11.71
CA VAL A 155 11.88 -29.15 10.96
C VAL A 155 11.72 -29.46 9.48
N MET A 156 11.98 -28.45 8.64
CA MET A 156 12.26 -28.61 7.23
C MET A 156 13.75 -28.37 6.99
N ASN A 157 14.50 -29.41 6.63
CA ASN A 157 15.92 -29.31 6.31
C ASN A 157 16.21 -30.02 5.00
N VAL A 158 16.19 -29.25 3.91
CA VAL A 158 16.29 -29.74 2.54
C VAL A 158 17.55 -29.20 1.88
N THR A 159 18.39 -30.11 1.39
CA THR A 159 19.52 -29.75 0.55
C THR A 159 19.28 -30.24 -0.88
N ALA A 160 19.20 -29.34 -1.85
CA ALA A 160 19.07 -29.67 -3.26
C ALA A 160 20.40 -29.52 -4.01
N ARG A 161 20.69 -30.42 -4.94
CA ARG A 161 21.82 -30.27 -5.87
C ARG A 161 21.50 -29.38 -7.07
N GLY A 162 20.23 -29.33 -7.50
CA GLY A 162 19.83 -28.68 -8.73
C GLY A 162 19.06 -27.38 -8.56
N SER A 163 17.93 -27.38 -7.86
CA SER A 163 17.18 -26.14 -7.56
C SER A 163 16.11 -26.39 -6.50
N ILE A 164 15.74 -25.31 -5.82
CA ILE A 164 14.53 -25.22 -5.01
C ILE A 164 13.69 -24.09 -5.59
N LEU A 165 12.48 -24.41 -6.04
CA LEU A 165 11.51 -23.44 -6.56
C LEU A 165 10.25 -23.46 -5.69
N VAL A 166 9.88 -22.31 -5.14
CA VAL A 166 8.62 -22.06 -4.45
C VAL A 166 7.94 -20.90 -5.16
N GLU A 167 6.92 -21.20 -5.96
CA GLU A 167 6.23 -20.22 -6.79
C GLU A 167 4.72 -20.28 -6.51
N ASP A 168 4.11 -19.12 -6.25
CA ASP A 168 2.67 -19.02 -5.93
C ASP A 168 2.24 -20.02 -4.85
N SER A 169 3.08 -20.27 -3.84
CA SER A 169 2.92 -21.40 -2.90
C SER A 169 3.14 -20.99 -1.45
N GLN A 170 2.81 -21.88 -0.51
CA GLN A 170 2.92 -21.63 0.93
C GLN A 170 3.73 -22.71 1.64
N ILE A 171 4.69 -22.30 2.45
CA ILE A 171 5.40 -23.14 3.41
C ILE A 171 5.06 -22.61 4.80
N VAL A 172 4.43 -23.43 5.64
CA VAL A 172 4.07 -23.08 7.02
C VAL A 172 4.70 -24.10 7.97
N VAL A 173 5.62 -23.66 8.82
CA VAL A 173 6.30 -24.49 9.80
C VAL A 173 6.06 -23.92 11.20
N SER A 174 5.52 -24.73 12.10
CA SER A 174 5.06 -24.30 13.42
C SER A 174 5.44 -25.32 14.49
N GLY A 175 6.11 -24.85 15.55
CA GLY A 175 6.51 -25.70 16.65
C GLY A 175 5.32 -25.99 17.56
N GLY A 176 5.37 -27.11 18.27
CA GLY A 176 4.31 -27.47 19.20
C GLY A 176 4.27 -26.58 20.44
N TYR A 177 3.09 -26.37 21.01
CA TYR A 177 2.95 -25.63 22.26
C TYR A 177 3.46 -26.43 23.45
N GLY A 178 4.06 -25.77 24.43
CA GLY A 178 4.34 -26.37 25.73
C GLY A 178 3.05 -26.70 26.49
N HIS A 179 3.08 -27.75 27.30
CA HIS A 179 1.92 -28.17 28.09
C HIS A 179 1.59 -27.16 29.21
N SER A 180 0.31 -26.85 29.41
CA SER A 180 -0.16 -26.00 30.52
C SER A 180 -0.88 -26.88 31.55
N PRO A 181 -0.21 -27.33 32.62
CA PRO A 181 -0.80 -28.27 33.55
C PRO A 181 -1.89 -27.60 34.38
N GLY A 182 -2.95 -28.33 34.73
CA GLY A 182 -4.02 -27.81 35.60
C GLY A 182 -3.66 -27.75 37.09
N ARG A 183 -2.45 -28.16 37.48
CA ARG A 183 -1.92 -28.16 38.85
C ARG A 183 -0.38 -28.24 38.83
N PRO A 184 0.33 -27.86 39.90
CA PRO A 184 1.78 -28.02 39.96
C PRO A 184 2.21 -29.47 39.68
N PHE A 185 3.28 -29.63 38.89
CA PHE A 185 3.78 -30.95 38.52
C PHE A 185 4.41 -31.68 39.70
N THR A 186 5.07 -30.95 40.61
CA THR A 186 5.82 -31.53 41.73
C THR A 186 5.93 -30.55 42.90
N GLN A 187 6.32 -31.08 44.06
CA GLN A 187 6.73 -30.29 45.22
C GLN A 187 8.25 -30.06 45.25
N GLY A 188 9.01 -30.75 44.40
CA GLY A 188 10.46 -30.62 44.30
C GLY A 188 10.91 -29.59 43.25
N ASP A 189 12.22 -29.50 43.06
CA ASP A 189 12.81 -28.64 42.03
C ASP A 189 12.48 -29.17 40.62
N ILE A 190 12.27 -28.24 39.69
CA ILE A 190 12.22 -28.52 38.25
C ILE A 190 13.47 -27.93 37.58
N SER A 191 14.09 -28.76 36.74
CA SER A 191 15.17 -28.33 35.86
C SER A 191 15.03 -29.00 34.50
N GLY A 192 15.50 -28.36 33.43
CA GLY A 192 15.48 -28.92 32.08
C GLY A 192 14.54 -28.18 31.14
N GLN A 193 13.88 -28.89 30.21
CA GLN A 193 12.96 -28.32 29.24
C GLN A 193 11.52 -28.73 29.59
N VAL A 194 10.86 -27.98 30.47
CA VAL A 194 9.52 -28.34 30.98
C VAL A 194 8.51 -27.33 30.48
N SER A 195 7.45 -27.79 29.83
CA SER A 195 6.42 -26.91 29.27
C SER A 195 6.97 -25.86 28.29
N ALA A 196 8.16 -26.07 27.72
CA ALA A 196 8.71 -25.18 26.71
C ALA A 196 8.03 -25.44 25.35
N GLY A 197 7.92 -24.41 24.52
CA GLY A 197 7.49 -24.56 23.15
C GLY A 197 8.52 -25.30 22.29
N GLY A 198 8.04 -25.98 21.26
CA GLY A 198 8.85 -26.58 20.21
C GLY A 198 9.43 -25.52 19.28
N SER A 199 10.65 -25.72 18.83
CA SER A 199 11.32 -24.85 17.86
C SER A 199 10.92 -25.22 16.43
N SER A 200 10.92 -24.21 15.56
CA SER A 200 10.71 -24.35 14.13
C SER A 200 11.96 -23.97 13.35
N LEU A 201 12.36 -24.82 12.41
CA LEU A 201 13.48 -24.54 11.51
C LEU A 201 13.10 -24.87 10.07
N VAL A 202 13.28 -23.90 9.18
CA VAL A 202 13.31 -24.09 7.74
C VAL A 202 14.72 -23.80 7.24
N ALA A 203 15.42 -24.82 6.76
CA ALA A 203 16.74 -24.72 6.15
C ALA A 203 16.66 -25.25 4.72
N LEU A 204 16.76 -24.35 3.75
CA LEU A 204 16.76 -24.65 2.33
C LEU A 204 18.15 -24.33 1.77
N THR A 205 18.87 -25.37 1.37
CA THR A 205 20.24 -25.26 0.86
C THR A 205 20.30 -25.75 -0.58
N VAL A 206 20.94 -25.00 -1.46
CA VAL A 206 21.20 -25.36 -2.85
C VAL A 206 22.71 -25.37 -3.09
N LEU A 207 23.23 -26.49 -3.59
CA LEU A 207 24.66 -26.68 -3.79
C LEU A 207 25.18 -26.00 -5.07
N PRO A 208 26.50 -25.73 -5.21
CA PRO A 208 27.03 -24.65 -6.06
C PRO A 208 26.91 -24.73 -7.59
N GLU A 209 26.39 -25.81 -8.18
CA GLU A 209 26.47 -26.02 -9.64
C GLU A 209 25.39 -25.26 -10.41
N GLY A 210 25.54 -23.93 -10.56
CA GLY A 210 24.65 -23.08 -11.37
C GLY A 210 23.19 -23.06 -10.91
N ALA A 211 22.96 -23.53 -9.70
CA ALA A 211 21.67 -23.81 -9.11
C ALA A 211 21.15 -22.60 -8.34
N SER A 212 19.84 -22.38 -8.39
CA SER A 212 19.17 -21.29 -7.70
C SER A 212 18.17 -21.78 -6.66
N LEU A 213 17.97 -20.96 -5.64
CA LEU A 213 16.80 -21.02 -4.77
C LEU A 213 15.93 -19.81 -5.09
N SER A 214 14.70 -20.06 -5.51
CA SER A 214 13.76 -19.03 -5.92
C SER A 214 12.47 -19.14 -5.14
N VAL A 215 12.06 -18.02 -4.53
CA VAL A 215 10.78 -17.84 -3.84
C VAL A 215 10.05 -16.69 -4.53
N VAL A 216 9.01 -17.01 -5.28
CA VAL A 216 8.29 -16.05 -6.14
C VAL A 216 6.81 -16.03 -5.74
N ALA A 217 6.27 -14.85 -5.45
CA ALA A 217 4.86 -14.66 -5.09
C ALA A 217 4.36 -15.68 -4.04
N SER A 218 5.20 -16.02 -3.06
CA SER A 218 4.99 -17.14 -2.14
C SER A 218 5.11 -16.71 -0.68
N LEU A 219 4.42 -17.43 0.20
CA LEU A 219 4.48 -17.24 1.65
C LEU A 219 5.40 -18.28 2.29
N ILE A 220 6.36 -17.83 3.10
CA ILE A 220 7.11 -18.70 4.03
C ILE A 220 6.84 -18.21 5.44
N ARG A 221 6.11 -19.00 6.24
CA ARG A 221 5.80 -18.72 7.63
C ARG A 221 6.50 -19.71 8.55
N VAL A 222 7.32 -19.21 9.47
CA VAL A 222 8.04 -20.02 10.47
C VAL A 222 7.70 -19.51 11.87
N THR A 223 7.10 -20.35 12.71
CA THR A 223 6.60 -19.93 14.04
C THR A 223 7.11 -20.88 15.13
N GLY A 224 7.72 -20.36 16.18
CA GLY A 224 8.03 -21.16 17.37
C GLY A 224 6.75 -21.47 18.15
N GLY A 225 6.68 -22.62 18.81
CA GLY A 225 5.58 -22.93 19.70
C GLY A 225 5.64 -22.05 20.96
N ALA A 226 4.50 -21.61 21.49
CA ALA A 226 4.49 -20.90 22.77
C ALA A 226 4.82 -21.84 23.94
N GLY A 227 5.40 -21.31 25.01
CA GLY A 227 5.53 -21.99 26.28
C GLY A 227 4.17 -22.24 26.93
N GLY A 228 4.08 -23.27 27.76
CA GLY A 228 2.90 -23.59 28.54
C GLY A 228 2.70 -22.62 29.70
N LEU A 229 1.45 -22.31 30.00
CA LEU A 229 1.07 -21.45 31.12
C LEU A 229 1.23 -22.21 32.43
N ALA A 230 1.75 -21.53 33.44
CA ALA A 230 1.78 -22.08 34.79
C ALA A 230 0.37 -22.02 35.42
N PRO A 231 -0.02 -23.03 36.20
CA PRO A 231 -1.34 -23.07 36.82
C PRO A 231 -1.48 -22.01 37.91
N ASP A 232 -2.66 -21.40 37.97
CA ASP A 232 -3.01 -20.50 39.07
C ASP A 232 -3.05 -21.24 40.41
N ALA A 233 -2.75 -20.51 41.48
CA ALA A 233 -2.92 -20.99 42.84
C ALA A 233 -4.42 -21.10 43.17
N THR A 234 -4.81 -22.21 43.79
CA THR A 234 -6.21 -22.42 44.18
C THR A 234 -6.47 -21.90 45.59
N GLY A 235 -7.57 -21.17 45.75
CA GLY A 235 -8.03 -20.66 47.05
C GLY A 235 -8.24 -21.76 48.11
N PRO A 236 -8.09 -21.42 49.40
CA PRO A 236 -8.32 -22.37 50.48
C PRO A 236 -9.79 -22.81 50.58
N HIS A 237 -10.03 -24.11 50.76
CA HIS A 237 -11.35 -24.67 51.07
C HIS A 237 -11.44 -25.06 52.56
N GLY A 238 -11.89 -24.15 53.42
CA GLY A 238 -12.07 -24.41 54.85
C GLY A 238 -10.83 -24.07 55.69
N THR A 239 -10.24 -25.04 56.39
CA THR A 239 -9.09 -24.81 57.31
C THR A 239 -7.74 -25.18 56.70
N THR A 240 -7.72 -25.77 55.51
CA THR A 240 -6.49 -26.09 54.78
C THR A 240 -6.03 -24.88 53.98
N GLY A 241 -4.75 -24.59 54.02
CA GLY A 241 -4.06 -23.58 53.23
C GLY A 241 -4.36 -23.70 51.76
N GLY A 242 -4.34 -22.56 51.07
CA GLY A 242 -4.41 -22.52 49.62
C GLY A 242 -3.20 -23.25 49.04
N ARG A 243 -3.46 -24.05 48.01
CA ARG A 243 -2.38 -24.72 47.27
C ARG A 243 -1.61 -23.69 46.47
N ALA A 244 -0.30 -23.86 46.41
CA ALA A 244 0.54 -23.06 45.52
C ALA A 244 0.09 -23.19 44.06
N GLY A 245 0.22 -22.09 43.32
CA GLY A 245 0.24 -22.08 41.87
C GLY A 245 1.66 -22.40 41.37
N GLY A 246 1.82 -22.48 40.05
CA GLY A 246 3.11 -22.71 39.43
C GLY A 246 3.41 -24.15 39.04
N PHE A 247 4.57 -24.35 38.42
CA PHE A 247 5.04 -25.68 38.03
C PHE A 247 5.53 -26.48 39.23
N THR A 248 5.95 -25.80 40.30
CA THR A 248 6.37 -26.39 41.57
C THR A 248 5.67 -25.74 42.76
N GLU A 249 5.51 -26.50 43.83
CA GLU A 249 5.06 -26.01 45.15
C GLU A 249 6.30 -25.73 46.04
N GLY A 250 6.90 -24.54 45.90
CA GLY A 250 8.06 -24.08 46.67
C GLY A 250 9.42 -24.62 46.23
N GLY A 251 9.48 -25.45 45.19
CA GLY A 251 10.72 -25.97 44.60
C GLY A 251 11.35 -24.98 43.62
N ASN A 252 12.67 -25.02 43.43
CA ASN A 252 13.37 -24.16 42.47
C ASN A 252 12.97 -24.50 41.03
N VAL A 253 12.93 -23.50 40.15
CA VAL A 253 12.68 -23.67 38.71
C VAL A 253 13.89 -23.16 37.95
N SER A 254 14.48 -24.04 37.13
CA SER A 254 15.64 -23.69 36.32
C SER A 254 15.62 -24.32 34.93
N GLY A 255 16.38 -23.79 33.97
CA GLY A 255 16.45 -24.33 32.61
C GLY A 255 15.53 -23.59 31.62
N LEU A 256 14.93 -24.30 30.67
CA LEU A 256 13.97 -23.79 29.68
C LEU A 256 12.56 -24.18 30.12
N VAL A 257 11.97 -23.40 31.02
CA VAL A 257 10.65 -23.72 31.59
C VAL A 257 9.63 -22.71 31.10
N ALA A 258 8.55 -23.17 30.45
CA ALA A 258 7.60 -22.28 29.78
C ALA A 258 8.25 -21.29 28.78
N ALA A 259 9.46 -21.58 28.30
CA ALA A 259 10.11 -20.75 27.29
C ALA A 259 9.42 -20.97 25.93
N GLY A 260 9.28 -19.91 25.15
CA GLY A 260 8.85 -20.01 23.76
C GLY A 260 9.91 -20.68 22.89
N GLY A 261 9.45 -21.47 21.92
CA GLY A 261 10.31 -22.14 20.95
C GLY A 261 10.94 -21.16 19.96
N GLU A 262 12.12 -21.50 19.44
CA GLU A 262 12.83 -20.67 18.47
C GLU A 262 12.20 -20.79 17.07
N ALA A 263 12.36 -19.77 16.23
CA ALA A 263 11.96 -19.78 14.82
C ALA A 263 13.13 -19.38 13.93
N GLY A 264 13.56 -20.28 13.04
CA GLY A 264 14.69 -20.07 12.15
C GLY A 264 14.34 -20.28 10.68
N LEU A 265 14.72 -19.34 9.82
CA LEU A 265 14.75 -19.53 8.37
C LEU A 265 16.19 -19.35 7.87
N ARG A 266 16.73 -20.38 7.22
CA ARG A 266 18.02 -20.34 6.54
C ARG A 266 17.85 -20.64 5.07
N LEU A 267 18.20 -19.67 4.22
CA LEU A 267 18.24 -19.80 2.78
C LEU A 267 19.71 -19.75 2.34
N SER A 268 20.19 -20.81 1.69
CA SER A 268 21.57 -20.85 1.20
C SER A 268 21.62 -21.31 -0.25
N ALA A 269 22.12 -20.48 -1.15
CA ALA A 269 22.29 -20.83 -2.56
C ALA A 269 23.32 -19.91 -3.22
N PRO A 270 23.98 -20.32 -4.32
CA PRO A 270 24.79 -19.41 -5.13
C PRO A 270 23.99 -18.19 -5.60
N SER A 271 22.77 -18.43 -6.09
CA SER A 271 21.83 -17.39 -6.52
C SER A 271 20.52 -17.52 -5.72
N LEU A 272 20.22 -16.49 -4.94
CA LEU A 272 18.97 -16.32 -4.20
C LEU A 272 18.08 -15.32 -4.95
N ILE A 273 16.84 -15.72 -5.25
CA ILE A 273 15.85 -14.87 -5.92
C ILE A 273 14.59 -14.83 -5.07
N LEU A 274 14.28 -13.67 -4.50
CA LEU A 274 13.05 -13.40 -3.76
C LEU A 274 12.28 -12.31 -4.51
N ASP A 275 11.16 -12.66 -5.13
CA ASP A 275 10.38 -11.73 -5.96
C ASP A 275 8.89 -11.79 -5.58
N GLY A 276 8.39 -10.72 -4.97
CA GLY A 276 7.02 -10.69 -4.43
C GLY A 276 6.77 -11.71 -3.31
N ALA A 277 7.83 -12.17 -2.63
CA ALA A 277 7.70 -13.11 -1.53
C ALA A 277 7.23 -12.43 -0.24
N ASP A 278 6.51 -13.17 0.61
CA ASP A 278 6.15 -12.79 1.98
C ASP A 278 6.81 -13.78 2.94
N ILE A 279 7.75 -13.29 3.75
CA ILE A 279 8.50 -14.10 4.71
C ILE A 279 8.16 -13.62 6.12
N TYR A 280 7.53 -14.50 6.89
CA TYR A 280 7.12 -14.21 8.27
C TYR A 280 7.78 -15.19 9.24
N ILE A 281 8.56 -14.69 10.19
CA ILE A 281 9.26 -15.48 11.19
C ILE A 281 8.91 -14.94 12.58
N GLU A 282 8.36 -15.77 13.45
CA GLU A 282 7.97 -15.37 14.80
C GLU A 282 8.43 -16.39 15.84
N GLY A 283 9.22 -15.95 16.82
CA GLY A 283 9.56 -16.79 17.97
C GLY A 283 8.33 -17.07 18.82
N GLY A 284 8.27 -18.24 19.46
CA GLY A 284 7.16 -18.58 20.35
C GLY A 284 7.11 -17.65 21.56
N ARG A 285 5.92 -17.37 22.08
CA ARG A 285 5.79 -16.57 23.32
C ARG A 285 6.22 -17.40 24.52
N GLY A 286 6.79 -16.77 25.54
CA GLY A 286 6.91 -17.37 26.87
C GLY A 286 5.51 -17.62 27.45
N GLY A 287 5.34 -18.71 28.20
CA GLY A 287 4.10 -18.96 28.92
C GLY A 287 4.06 -18.15 30.21
N ASP A 288 2.89 -17.62 30.57
CA ASP A 288 2.72 -16.77 31.74
C ASP A 288 2.83 -17.56 33.05
N ALA A 289 3.22 -16.86 34.12
CA ALA A 289 3.26 -17.41 35.46
C ALA A 289 1.85 -17.38 36.10
N GLY A 290 1.52 -18.37 36.93
CA GLY A 290 0.17 -18.49 37.50
C GLY A 290 -0.12 -17.45 38.57
N ASP A 291 -1.37 -17.05 38.71
CA ASP A 291 -1.78 -16.06 39.72
C ASP A 291 -1.74 -16.63 41.15
N GLY A 292 -1.57 -15.73 42.13
CA GLY A 292 -1.67 -16.04 43.55
C GLY A 292 -3.12 -16.22 44.00
N ALA A 293 -3.34 -17.08 45.00
CA ALA A 293 -4.67 -17.45 45.43
C ALA A 293 -5.26 -16.35 46.31
N SER A 294 -6.45 -15.88 45.93
CA SER A 294 -7.24 -14.98 46.78
C SER A 294 -7.88 -15.74 47.95
N VAL A 295 -7.94 -15.10 49.12
CA VAL A 295 -8.56 -15.66 50.34
C VAL A 295 -9.94 -15.04 50.55
N GLY A 296 -10.97 -15.90 50.53
CA GLY A 296 -12.35 -15.50 50.77
C GLY A 296 -12.66 -15.20 52.24
N THR A 297 -13.79 -14.53 52.47
CA THR A 297 -14.28 -14.20 53.82
C THR A 297 -14.51 -15.44 54.67
N GLY A 298 -14.03 -15.45 55.92
CA GLY A 298 -14.28 -16.53 56.89
C GLY A 298 -13.28 -17.70 56.85
N VAL A 299 -12.23 -17.61 56.04
CA VAL A 299 -11.13 -18.58 56.00
C VAL A 299 -9.99 -18.12 56.90
N THR A 300 -9.45 -19.03 57.71
CA THR A 300 -8.33 -18.78 58.64
C THR A 300 -6.97 -19.19 58.09
N ALA A 301 -6.95 -19.85 56.92
CA ALA A 301 -5.74 -20.33 56.26
C ALA A 301 -5.23 -19.29 55.25
N GLY A 302 -3.93 -19.33 54.94
CA GLY A 302 -3.31 -18.43 53.98
C GLY A 302 -3.57 -18.84 52.52
N GLY A 303 -3.55 -17.87 51.60
CA GLY A 303 -3.60 -18.13 50.17
C GLY A 303 -2.29 -18.77 49.67
N GLY A 304 -2.36 -19.67 48.70
CA GLY A 304 -1.16 -20.13 47.99
C GLY A 304 -0.54 -19.00 47.16
N GLY A 305 0.79 -18.93 47.15
CA GLY A 305 1.53 -18.04 46.27
C GLY A 305 1.41 -18.47 44.81
N GLY A 306 1.47 -17.49 43.90
CA GLY A 306 1.51 -17.68 42.46
C GLY A 306 2.95 -17.75 41.92
N GLY A 307 3.06 -17.77 40.60
CA GLY A 307 4.29 -17.72 39.84
C GLY A 307 4.65 -19.05 39.18
N TYR A 308 5.90 -19.20 38.76
CA TYR A 308 6.41 -20.49 38.27
C TYR A 308 6.76 -21.43 39.43
N SER A 309 7.05 -20.86 40.61
CA SER A 309 7.22 -21.57 41.88
C SER A 309 6.48 -20.83 42.98
N GLY A 310 5.24 -21.23 43.23
CA GLY A 310 4.42 -20.68 44.31
C GLY A 310 4.73 -21.36 45.64
N GLY A 311 4.78 -20.58 46.72
CA GLY A 311 4.79 -21.11 48.07
C GLY A 311 3.39 -21.53 48.53
N ARG A 312 3.25 -22.65 49.21
CA ARG A 312 1.96 -23.04 49.82
C ARG A 312 1.57 -22.07 50.95
N GLY A 313 0.30 -21.68 51.00
CA GLY A 313 -0.24 -20.91 52.12
C GLY A 313 -0.15 -21.70 53.42
N ALA A 314 0.03 -21.00 54.54
CA ALA A 314 0.12 -21.66 55.84
C ALA A 314 -1.21 -22.34 56.19
N ASP A 315 -1.12 -23.59 56.64
CA ASP A 315 -2.23 -24.23 57.37
C ASP A 315 -2.42 -23.57 58.74
N ARG A 316 -3.58 -23.79 59.37
CA ARG A 316 -3.86 -23.26 60.73
C ARG A 316 -2.84 -23.69 61.79
N ASP A 317 -2.23 -24.86 61.61
CA ASP A 317 -1.31 -25.46 62.56
C ASP A 317 0.16 -25.19 62.23
N GLU A 318 0.44 -24.45 61.16
CA GLU A 318 1.79 -24.12 60.70
C GLU A 318 2.23 -22.75 61.21
N SER A 319 3.49 -22.65 61.62
CA SER A 319 4.06 -21.40 62.10
C SER A 319 4.59 -20.49 61.00
N LYS A 320 4.54 -20.92 59.74
CA LYS A 320 5.00 -20.15 58.57
C LYS A 320 4.43 -20.75 57.29
N ALA A 321 4.11 -19.91 56.31
CA ALA A 321 3.84 -20.38 54.96
C ALA A 321 5.12 -20.85 54.25
N ILE A 322 4.98 -21.64 53.19
CA ILE A 322 6.13 -22.11 52.42
C ILE A 322 6.67 -20.96 51.57
N ASP A 323 8.00 -20.84 51.51
CA ASP A 323 8.69 -19.86 50.68
C ASP A 323 8.56 -20.24 49.19
N GLY A 324 8.55 -19.24 48.30
CA GLY A 324 8.68 -19.49 46.86
C GLY A 324 10.09 -20.00 46.52
N GLY A 325 10.19 -20.87 45.52
CA GLY A 325 11.47 -21.40 45.05
C GLY A 325 12.24 -20.38 44.20
N ALA A 326 13.56 -20.56 44.08
CA ALA A 326 14.40 -19.74 43.21
C ALA A 326 14.09 -20.00 41.72
N ILE A 327 14.07 -18.94 40.91
CA ILE A 327 13.90 -19.01 39.46
C ILE A 327 15.19 -18.59 38.76
N SER A 328 15.74 -19.43 37.90
CA SER A 328 16.95 -19.15 37.11
C SER A 328 16.88 -19.80 35.72
N GLY A 329 17.79 -19.47 34.81
CA GLY A 329 17.70 -19.91 33.41
C GLY A 329 16.77 -19.07 32.52
N GLN A 330 16.11 -19.73 31.56
CA GLN A 330 15.19 -19.17 30.57
C GLN A 330 13.77 -19.59 30.92
N VAL A 331 13.14 -18.87 31.84
CA VAL A 331 11.80 -19.21 32.35
C VAL A 331 10.80 -18.19 31.84
N GLY A 332 9.76 -18.64 31.12
CA GLY A 332 8.82 -17.73 30.46
C GLY A 332 9.49 -16.79 29.47
N SER A 333 10.69 -17.09 28.96
CA SER A 333 11.33 -16.23 27.95
C SER A 333 10.70 -16.45 26.59
N GLY A 334 10.56 -15.40 25.80
CA GLY A 334 10.17 -15.49 24.40
C GLY A 334 11.26 -16.17 23.55
N GLY A 335 10.82 -16.85 22.51
CA GLY A 335 11.66 -17.57 21.56
C GLY A 335 12.40 -16.64 20.62
N VAL A 336 13.61 -17.04 20.22
CA VAL A 336 14.43 -16.28 19.27
C VAL A 336 13.91 -16.46 17.85
N ALA A 337 13.86 -15.37 17.09
CA ALA A 337 13.56 -15.39 15.65
C ALA A 337 14.80 -15.02 14.83
N HIS A 338 15.17 -15.83 13.84
CA HIS A 338 16.33 -15.51 13.01
C HIS A 338 16.16 -15.88 11.52
N LEU A 339 16.64 -14.98 10.67
CA LEU A 339 16.77 -15.17 9.23
C LEU A 339 18.24 -15.13 8.84
N VAL A 340 18.70 -16.17 8.15
CA VAL A 340 20.06 -16.23 7.59
C VAL A 340 19.97 -16.49 6.09
N MET A 341 20.51 -15.56 5.30
CA MET A 341 20.69 -15.72 3.87
C MET A 341 22.17 -15.75 3.52
N GLU A 342 22.61 -16.82 2.87
CA GLU A 342 24.02 -17.05 2.53
C GLU A 342 24.17 -17.45 1.07
N GLY A 343 25.10 -16.85 0.35
CA GLY A 343 25.21 -17.09 -1.09
C GLY A 343 26.29 -16.27 -1.78
N GLN A 344 26.25 -16.26 -3.11
CA GLN A 344 27.07 -15.36 -3.91
C GLN A 344 26.28 -14.10 -4.25
N ASP A 345 25.11 -14.30 -4.84
CA ASP A 345 24.23 -13.24 -5.33
C ASP A 345 22.83 -13.38 -4.73
N CYS A 346 22.23 -12.25 -4.37
CA CYS A 346 20.83 -12.18 -3.92
C CYS A 346 20.11 -11.03 -4.60
N SER A 347 18.95 -11.31 -5.22
CA SER A 347 18.03 -10.29 -5.72
C SER A 347 16.71 -10.39 -4.94
N MET A 348 16.36 -9.32 -4.25
CA MET A 348 15.11 -9.16 -3.51
C MET A 348 14.29 -8.04 -4.14
N ARG A 349 13.11 -8.37 -4.65
CA ARG A 349 12.24 -7.42 -5.36
C ARG A 349 10.84 -7.49 -4.78
N THR A 350 10.28 -6.33 -4.44
CA THR A 350 8.91 -6.19 -3.93
C THR A 350 8.55 -7.22 -2.84
N THR A 351 9.54 -7.59 -2.02
CA THR A 351 9.43 -8.65 -1.02
C THR A 351 9.11 -8.03 0.34
N GLU A 352 8.30 -8.72 1.13
CA GLU A 352 8.05 -8.38 2.53
C GLU A 352 8.71 -9.41 3.43
N VAL A 353 9.50 -8.95 4.39
CA VAL A 353 10.15 -9.80 5.37
C VAL A 353 9.88 -9.24 6.76
N THR A 354 9.19 -10.02 7.58
CA THR A 354 8.85 -9.68 8.96
C THR A 354 9.42 -10.73 9.90
N ILE A 355 10.26 -10.28 10.85
CA ILE A 355 10.91 -11.13 11.85
C ILE A 355 10.58 -10.57 13.23
N ILE A 356 9.96 -11.38 14.08
CA ILE A 356 9.48 -10.98 15.40
C ILE A 356 10.00 -11.97 16.44
N GLY A 357 10.78 -11.50 17.41
CA GLY A 357 11.10 -12.30 18.58
C GLY A 357 9.86 -12.53 19.42
N GLY A 358 9.72 -13.70 20.05
CA GLY A 358 8.56 -13.98 20.89
C GLY A 358 8.50 -13.07 22.12
N ASP A 359 7.31 -12.70 22.57
CA ASP A 359 7.17 -11.97 23.83
C ASP A 359 7.54 -12.87 25.03
N GLY A 360 8.11 -12.30 26.08
CA GLY A 360 8.27 -12.97 27.36
C GLY A 360 6.91 -13.12 28.05
N GLY A 361 6.72 -14.20 28.80
CA GLY A 361 5.53 -14.46 29.60
C GLY A 361 5.48 -13.57 30.84
N ASP A 362 4.28 -13.17 31.21
CA ASP A 362 4.00 -12.24 32.31
C ASP A 362 4.14 -12.93 33.68
N GLY A 363 4.41 -12.15 34.72
CA GLY A 363 4.35 -12.60 36.11
C GLY A 363 2.92 -12.63 36.62
N GLY A 364 2.56 -13.64 37.42
CA GLY A 364 1.21 -13.78 37.95
C GLY A 364 0.87 -12.71 38.97
N GLY A 365 -0.39 -12.28 39.05
CA GLY A 365 -0.86 -11.34 40.06
C GLY A 365 -0.79 -11.88 41.49
N GLY A 366 -0.67 -11.00 42.48
CA GLY A 366 -0.82 -11.36 43.89
C GLY A 366 -2.27 -11.64 44.26
N GLY A 367 -2.48 -12.58 45.18
CA GLY A 367 -3.82 -12.92 45.66
C GLY A 367 -4.40 -11.85 46.59
N ASP A 368 -5.67 -11.52 46.40
CA ASP A 368 -6.40 -10.59 47.27
C ASP A 368 -6.72 -11.23 48.63
N SER A 369 -6.77 -10.43 49.69
CA SER A 369 -7.26 -10.86 51.00
C SER A 369 -8.56 -10.14 51.37
N HIS A 370 -9.62 -10.94 51.50
CA HIS A 370 -10.94 -10.50 51.99
C HIS A 370 -11.25 -11.07 53.39
N GLY A 371 -10.29 -11.78 54.00
CA GLY A 371 -10.43 -12.51 55.27
C GLY A 371 -9.34 -12.18 56.28
N ILE A 372 -9.18 -13.03 57.30
CA ILE A 372 -8.16 -12.84 58.35
C ILE A 372 -6.79 -13.46 57.94
N GLY A 373 -6.81 -14.44 57.04
CA GLY A 373 -5.61 -14.99 56.40
C GLY A 373 -4.97 -14.00 55.41
N GLY A 374 -3.66 -14.13 55.22
CA GLY A 374 -2.91 -13.34 54.25
C GLY A 374 -3.13 -13.84 52.82
N GLY A 375 -3.17 -12.90 51.87
CA GLY A 375 -3.15 -13.23 50.44
C GLY A 375 -1.81 -13.86 50.03
N GLY A 376 -1.83 -14.77 49.06
CA GLY A 376 -0.60 -15.32 48.47
C GLY A 376 0.16 -14.25 47.70
N GLY A 377 1.50 -14.29 47.75
CA GLY A 377 2.33 -13.43 46.90
C GLY A 377 2.19 -13.81 45.42
N GLY A 378 2.25 -12.82 44.53
CA GLY A 378 2.31 -13.02 43.08
C GLY A 378 3.75 -13.03 42.53
N GLY A 379 3.89 -12.90 41.23
CA GLY A 379 5.13 -12.73 40.50
C GLY A 379 5.59 -13.97 39.76
N TYR A 380 6.89 -14.07 39.48
CA TYR A 380 7.51 -15.29 38.96
C TYR A 380 7.84 -16.28 40.10
N SER A 381 7.98 -15.78 41.34
CA SER A 381 8.14 -16.57 42.56
C SER A 381 7.43 -15.87 43.73
N GLY A 382 6.22 -16.32 44.03
CA GLY A 382 5.38 -15.78 45.09
C GLY A 382 5.41 -16.64 46.35
N GLY A 383 5.70 -16.04 47.51
CA GLY A 383 5.60 -16.74 48.79
C GLY A 383 4.14 -17.01 49.21
N GLY A 384 3.91 -18.07 49.99
CA GLY A 384 2.57 -18.37 50.51
C GLY A 384 2.08 -17.33 51.52
N GLY A 385 0.77 -17.10 51.60
CA GLY A 385 0.15 -16.23 52.59
C GLY A 385 0.15 -16.85 54.00
N GLY A 386 0.26 -16.01 55.03
CA GLY A 386 0.17 -16.43 56.43
C GLY A 386 -1.24 -16.82 56.89
N SER A 387 -1.33 -17.58 57.98
CA SER A 387 -2.55 -18.04 58.65
C SER A 387 -2.57 -17.60 60.13
N LEU A 388 -3.77 -17.58 60.73
CA LEU A 388 -3.95 -17.22 62.14
C LEU A 388 -3.42 -18.32 63.10
N PRO A 389 -2.85 -17.96 64.27
CA PRO A 389 -2.55 -16.62 64.80
C PRO A 389 -1.07 -16.21 64.72
N LEU A 390 -0.19 -17.01 64.12
CA LEU A 390 1.27 -16.83 64.27
C LEU A 390 2.08 -17.16 63.01
N ALA A 391 1.44 -17.43 61.87
CA ALA A 391 2.18 -17.85 60.69
C ALA A 391 2.62 -16.66 59.84
N ASP A 392 3.93 -16.43 59.79
CA ASP A 392 4.51 -15.43 58.90
C ASP A 392 4.25 -15.79 57.43
N GLY A 393 4.14 -14.76 56.58
CA GLY A 393 4.12 -14.95 55.14
C GLY A 393 5.41 -15.60 54.64
N GLY A 394 5.29 -16.44 53.61
CA GLY A 394 6.42 -17.02 52.91
C GLY A 394 7.19 -15.95 52.16
N ASN A 395 8.51 -16.06 52.12
CA ASN A 395 9.35 -15.21 51.31
C ASN A 395 9.20 -15.57 49.83
N GLY A 396 9.34 -14.59 48.94
CA GLY A 396 9.54 -14.84 47.51
C GLY A 396 10.95 -15.39 47.26
N GLY A 397 11.08 -16.30 46.30
CA GLY A 397 12.37 -16.82 45.87
C GLY A 397 13.12 -15.82 44.99
N PRO A 398 14.46 -15.90 44.90
CA PRO A 398 15.24 -15.04 44.01
C PRO A 398 14.94 -15.35 42.54
N VAL A 399 14.98 -14.33 41.68
CA VAL A 399 14.72 -14.44 40.23
C VAL A 399 15.95 -13.95 39.46
N GLY A 400 16.55 -14.83 38.65
CA GLY A 400 17.83 -14.65 37.97
C GLY A 400 17.79 -14.89 36.47
N ASP A 401 18.88 -14.60 35.75
CA ASP A 401 19.11 -14.98 34.35
C ASP A 401 18.18 -14.37 33.29
N ARG A 402 17.36 -15.14 32.57
CA ARG A 402 16.53 -14.70 31.42
C ARG A 402 15.06 -15.03 31.67
N VAL A 403 14.47 -14.44 32.69
CA VAL A 403 13.07 -14.73 33.09
C VAL A 403 12.13 -13.68 32.50
N GLY A 404 11.08 -14.11 31.81
CA GLY A 404 10.17 -13.19 31.11
C GLY A 404 10.86 -12.32 30.06
N GLN A 405 12.06 -12.68 29.60
CA GLN A 405 12.79 -11.90 28.60
C GLN A 405 12.10 -12.02 27.25
N GLY A 406 11.92 -10.92 26.52
CA GLY A 406 11.54 -10.98 25.12
C GLY A 406 12.62 -11.65 24.27
N GLY A 407 12.19 -12.40 23.27
CA GLY A 407 13.04 -13.11 22.32
C GLY A 407 13.79 -12.15 21.41
N ASP A 408 15.05 -12.46 21.14
CA ASP A 408 15.85 -11.69 20.18
C ASP A 408 15.35 -11.95 18.74
N ALA A 409 15.44 -10.94 17.89
CA ALA A 409 15.15 -11.03 16.46
C ALA A 409 16.38 -10.64 15.64
N SER A 410 16.73 -11.44 14.64
CA SER A 410 17.87 -11.13 13.79
C SER A 410 17.65 -11.48 12.33
N SER A 411 18.21 -10.66 11.44
CA SER A 411 18.42 -11.00 10.04
C SER A 411 19.89 -10.80 9.68
N LYS A 412 20.44 -11.77 8.95
CA LYS A 412 21.81 -11.72 8.45
C LYS A 412 21.82 -12.11 6.98
N PHE A 413 22.23 -11.18 6.14
CA PHE A 413 22.49 -11.37 4.72
C PHE A 413 24.00 -11.40 4.53
N ALA A 414 24.58 -12.56 4.26
CA ALA A 414 26.01 -12.74 4.03
C ALA A 414 26.26 -13.28 2.62
N LEU A 415 26.42 -12.37 1.66
CA LEU A 415 26.55 -12.68 0.23
C LEU A 415 27.96 -12.33 -0.23
N SER A 416 28.70 -13.25 -0.85
CA SER A 416 30.10 -12.99 -1.19
C SER A 416 30.30 -11.99 -2.34
N THR A 417 29.30 -11.83 -3.21
CA THR A 417 29.43 -11.07 -4.47
C THR A 417 28.50 -9.86 -4.47
N SER A 418 27.18 -10.08 -4.52
CA SER A 418 26.23 -8.97 -4.65
C SER A 418 24.91 -9.20 -3.91
N ILE A 419 24.29 -8.11 -3.48
CA ILE A 419 22.90 -8.07 -3.02
C ILE A 419 22.19 -6.85 -3.61
N GLU A 420 21.07 -7.10 -4.27
CA GLU A 420 20.17 -6.10 -4.84
C GLU A 420 18.82 -6.16 -4.11
N ILE A 421 18.40 -5.05 -3.49
CA ILE A 421 17.12 -4.94 -2.79
C ILE A 421 16.32 -3.77 -3.39
N ILE A 422 15.19 -4.09 -4.03
CA ILE A 422 14.33 -3.13 -4.74
C ILE A 422 12.92 -3.19 -4.18
N GLY A 423 12.37 -2.04 -3.76
CA GLY A 423 10.98 -1.91 -3.32
C GLY A 423 10.58 -2.88 -2.21
N THR A 424 11.53 -3.31 -1.37
CA THR A 424 11.35 -4.36 -0.36
C THR A 424 11.12 -3.72 1.01
N GLN A 425 10.30 -4.38 1.83
CA GLN A 425 10.11 -4.05 3.24
C GLN A 425 10.74 -5.13 4.11
N LEU A 426 11.64 -4.74 5.00
CA LEU A 426 12.33 -5.66 5.91
C LEU A 426 12.24 -5.11 7.33
N THR A 427 11.46 -5.80 8.16
CA THR A 427 11.20 -5.42 9.55
C THR A 427 11.71 -6.51 10.49
N VAL A 428 12.56 -6.10 11.45
CA VAL A 428 13.11 -6.97 12.49
C VAL A 428 12.74 -6.39 13.85
N ASN A 429 11.86 -7.06 14.60
CA ASN A 429 11.35 -6.60 15.88
C ASN A 429 11.73 -7.58 17.00
N GLY A 430 12.44 -7.12 18.02
CA GLY A 430 12.61 -7.91 19.23
C GLY A 430 11.29 -8.07 19.99
N GLY A 431 11.11 -9.20 20.67
CA GLY A 431 9.92 -9.45 21.48
C GLY A 431 9.86 -8.56 22.72
N SER A 432 8.67 -8.28 23.23
CA SER A 432 8.51 -7.52 24.48
C SER A 432 8.93 -8.38 25.67
N GLY A 433 9.49 -7.76 26.71
CA GLY A 433 9.66 -8.43 28.00
C GLY A 433 8.31 -8.54 28.72
N GLY A 434 8.11 -9.63 29.46
CA GLY A 434 6.89 -9.89 30.24
C GLY A 434 6.72 -8.90 31.39
N ASP A 435 5.49 -8.49 31.62
CA ASP A 435 5.12 -7.55 32.68
C ASP A 435 5.16 -8.23 34.06
N ALA A 436 5.41 -7.46 35.11
CA ALA A 436 5.37 -7.99 36.47
C ALA A 436 3.93 -8.06 36.96
N GLY A 437 3.59 -9.10 37.70
CA GLY A 437 2.28 -9.23 38.32
C GLY A 437 1.98 -8.11 39.31
N ASP A 438 0.72 -7.70 39.35
CA ASP A 438 0.23 -6.67 40.28
C ASP A 438 0.21 -7.19 41.73
N GLY A 439 0.29 -6.27 42.70
CA GLY A 439 0.14 -6.60 44.12
C GLY A 439 -1.31 -6.90 44.51
N GLY A 440 -1.49 -7.91 45.37
CA GLY A 440 -2.80 -8.24 45.91
C GLY A 440 -3.36 -7.11 46.78
N SER A 441 -4.64 -6.82 46.60
CA SER A 441 -5.37 -5.84 47.40
C SER A 441 -5.82 -6.43 48.73
N ALA A 442 -5.80 -5.60 49.78
CA ALA A 442 -6.37 -5.94 51.08
C ALA A 442 -7.71 -5.20 51.24
N ASP A 443 -8.82 -5.93 51.17
CA ASP A 443 -10.15 -5.34 51.36
C ASP A 443 -10.65 -5.57 52.79
N ALA A 444 -10.63 -4.50 53.58
CA ALA A 444 -11.21 -4.46 54.92
C ALA A 444 -12.74 -4.23 54.83
N THR A 445 -13.49 -5.15 54.24
CA THR A 445 -14.96 -5.01 54.20
C THR A 445 -15.61 -5.31 55.54
N ARG A 446 -16.31 -4.28 56.08
CA ARG A 446 -17.45 -4.22 57.02
C ARG A 446 -17.53 -5.12 58.27
N GLN A 447 -16.75 -6.17 58.43
CA GLN A 447 -16.72 -6.95 59.66
C GLN A 447 -15.69 -6.35 60.63
N PRO A 448 -16.13 -5.84 61.80
CA PRO A 448 -15.20 -5.34 62.82
C PRO A 448 -14.29 -6.50 63.27
N GLY A 449 -13.00 -6.42 62.96
CA GLY A 449 -11.98 -7.37 63.41
C GLY A 449 -11.31 -8.24 62.34
N ALA A 450 -11.71 -8.15 61.06
CA ALA A 450 -11.01 -8.84 59.97
C ALA A 450 -10.03 -7.89 59.27
N MET A 451 -8.73 -8.02 59.55
CA MET A 451 -7.68 -7.21 58.92
C MET A 451 -6.51 -8.09 58.44
N GLY A 452 -6.70 -8.85 57.35
CA GLY A 452 -5.61 -9.54 56.66
C GLY A 452 -4.69 -8.58 55.89
N GLY A 453 -3.42 -8.95 55.72
CA GLY A 453 -2.50 -8.27 54.80
C GLY A 453 -2.70 -8.75 53.36
N GLY A 454 -2.56 -7.84 52.39
CA GLY A 454 -2.54 -8.20 50.97
C GLY A 454 -1.24 -8.91 50.59
N GLY A 455 -1.30 -9.85 49.64
CA GLY A 455 -0.10 -10.46 49.07
C GLY A 455 0.76 -9.41 48.35
N GLY A 456 2.09 -9.54 48.41
CA GLY A 456 2.98 -8.71 47.60
C GLY A 456 2.77 -8.94 46.10
N GLY A 457 3.11 -7.94 45.28
CA GLY A 457 3.21 -8.06 43.81
C GLY A 457 4.62 -7.80 43.31
N GLY A 458 4.83 -7.87 42.01
CA GLY A 458 6.13 -7.74 41.34
C GLY A 458 6.71 -9.07 40.87
N PHE A 459 7.93 -9.09 40.33
CA PHE A 459 8.56 -10.29 39.76
C PHE A 459 8.96 -11.33 40.81
N SER A 460 9.26 -10.88 42.03
CA SER A 460 9.42 -11.72 43.21
C SER A 460 8.71 -11.03 44.36
N SER A 461 7.81 -11.76 45.02
CA SER A 461 7.01 -11.16 46.08
C SER A 461 6.83 -12.06 47.30
N GLY A 462 6.83 -11.43 48.46
CA GLY A 462 6.50 -12.10 49.71
C GLY A 462 4.98 -12.22 49.91
N GLY A 463 4.56 -13.28 50.58
CA GLY A 463 3.17 -13.48 50.99
C GLY A 463 2.72 -12.46 52.03
N GLY A 464 1.43 -12.15 52.06
CA GLY A 464 0.85 -11.25 53.07
C GLY A 464 0.89 -11.86 54.47
N GLY A 465 1.13 -11.04 55.48
CA GLY A 465 0.97 -11.42 56.89
C GLY A 465 -0.51 -11.56 57.28
N ALA A 466 -0.80 -12.44 58.25
CA ALA A 466 -2.13 -12.57 58.83
C ALA A 466 -2.42 -11.44 59.83
N GLY A 467 -3.70 -11.07 59.94
CA GLY A 467 -4.16 -10.12 60.95
C GLY A 467 -4.10 -10.71 62.36
N GLY A 468 -3.79 -9.87 63.37
CA GLY A 468 -3.89 -10.29 64.77
C GLY A 468 -5.34 -10.31 65.25
N ASP A 469 -5.74 -11.39 65.95
CA ASP A 469 -7.08 -11.51 66.54
C ASP A 469 -7.33 -10.48 67.68
N ILE A 470 -8.61 -10.28 68.01
CA ILE A 470 -9.11 -9.32 69.03
C ILE A 470 -8.69 -9.72 70.48
N GLU A 471 -8.11 -10.91 70.66
CA GLU A 471 -7.57 -11.37 71.95
C GLU A 471 -6.31 -10.54 72.31
N PRO A 472 -6.26 -9.91 73.50
CA PRO A 472 -5.33 -8.82 73.84
C PRO A 472 -3.83 -9.16 73.93
N LEU A 473 -3.38 -10.31 73.41
CA LEU A 473 -2.02 -10.84 73.58
C LEU A 473 -1.35 -11.35 72.29
N ILE A 474 -2.00 -11.29 71.12
CA ILE A 474 -1.44 -11.86 69.88
C ILE A 474 -0.95 -10.72 68.96
N ASN A 475 0.34 -10.76 68.60
CA ASN A 475 0.93 -9.84 67.64
C ASN A 475 0.54 -10.25 66.21
N GLY A 476 0.32 -9.28 65.31
CA GLY A 476 0.18 -9.57 63.88
C GLY A 476 1.47 -10.18 63.33
N SER A 477 1.38 -11.04 62.32
CA SER A 477 2.54 -11.69 61.70
C SER A 477 3.21 -10.76 60.69
N ASP A 478 4.49 -11.02 60.42
CA ASP A 478 5.24 -10.27 59.43
C ASP A 478 4.84 -10.71 58.01
N GLY A 479 4.86 -9.75 57.09
CA GLY A 479 4.79 -10.06 55.66
C GLY A 479 6.08 -10.73 55.19
N GLY A 480 5.97 -11.65 54.23
CA GLY A 480 7.15 -12.27 53.62
C GLY A 480 8.03 -11.24 52.91
N ARG A 481 9.34 -11.49 52.87
CA ARG A 481 10.29 -10.68 52.09
C ARG A 481 10.16 -10.98 50.60
N GLY A 482 10.31 -9.97 49.76
CA GLY A 482 10.47 -10.17 48.31
C GLY A 482 11.89 -10.65 48.01
N GLY A 483 12.05 -11.59 47.07
CA GLY A 483 13.36 -12.14 46.71
C GLY A 483 14.19 -11.21 45.81
N MET A 484 15.50 -11.45 45.80
CA MET A 484 16.47 -10.70 44.99
C MET A 484 16.25 -10.94 43.48
N ILE A 485 16.29 -9.87 42.69
CA ILE A 485 16.18 -9.96 41.23
C ILE A 485 17.54 -9.61 40.60
N SER A 486 18.04 -10.47 39.71
CA SER A 486 19.30 -10.25 38.99
C SER A 486 19.24 -10.80 37.56
N GLY A 487 20.15 -10.38 36.67
CA GLY A 487 20.15 -10.82 35.26
C GLY A 487 19.26 -9.99 34.33
N ARG A 488 18.81 -10.57 33.22
CA ARG A 488 17.93 -10.03 32.17
C ARG A 488 16.48 -10.45 32.40
N VAL A 489 15.86 -9.91 33.44
CA VAL A 489 14.45 -10.20 33.77
C VAL A 489 13.55 -9.20 33.08
N ALA A 490 12.54 -9.66 32.34
CA ALA A 490 11.59 -8.79 31.63
C ALA A 490 12.27 -7.77 30.70
N MET A 491 13.46 -8.09 30.19
CA MET A 491 14.13 -7.23 29.21
C MET A 491 13.51 -7.45 27.84
N GLY A 492 13.29 -6.40 27.07
CA GLY A 492 12.88 -6.52 25.67
C GLY A 492 13.97 -7.20 24.84
N GLY A 493 13.57 -8.01 23.87
CA GLY A 493 14.46 -8.69 22.94
C GLY A 493 15.20 -7.70 22.05
N SER A 494 16.44 -8.02 21.69
CA SER A 494 17.23 -7.19 20.77
C SER A 494 16.85 -7.45 19.32
N ALA A 495 16.94 -6.43 18.46
CA ALA A 495 16.75 -6.54 17.01
C ALA A 495 18.04 -6.24 16.24
N TYR A 496 18.44 -7.16 15.37
CA TYR A 496 19.64 -7.01 14.55
C TYR A 496 19.33 -7.19 13.06
N LEU A 497 19.69 -6.20 12.25
CA LEU A 497 19.69 -6.27 10.79
C LEU A 497 21.12 -6.13 10.28
N GLY A 498 21.68 -7.19 9.70
CA GLY A 498 23.03 -7.19 9.14
C GLY A 498 23.03 -7.51 7.64
N ILE A 499 23.55 -6.61 6.81
CA ILE A 499 23.81 -6.85 5.38
C ILE A 499 25.32 -6.77 5.14
N ILE A 500 25.89 -7.87 4.66
CA ILE A 500 27.31 -8.02 4.39
C ILE A 500 27.46 -8.56 2.96
N SER A 501 27.96 -7.72 2.06
CA SER A 501 28.28 -8.16 0.70
C SER A 501 29.35 -7.28 0.04
N ALA A 502 30.07 -7.79 -0.96
CA ALA A 502 31.03 -6.98 -1.69
C ALA A 502 30.33 -5.84 -2.46
N ASP A 503 29.16 -6.09 -3.05
CA ASP A 503 28.31 -5.08 -3.70
C ASP A 503 26.91 -5.07 -3.09
N VAL A 504 26.43 -3.90 -2.65
CA VAL A 504 25.09 -3.71 -2.08
C VAL A 504 24.36 -2.63 -2.87
N ALA A 505 23.20 -2.93 -3.44
CA ALA A 505 22.36 -1.96 -4.13
C ALA A 505 20.96 -1.90 -3.49
N LEU A 506 20.55 -0.72 -3.01
CA LEU A 506 19.26 -0.48 -2.37
C LEU A 506 18.46 0.58 -3.14
N PHE A 507 17.24 0.23 -3.55
CA PHE A 507 16.38 1.10 -4.35
C PHE A 507 14.96 1.16 -3.77
N GLY A 508 14.56 2.30 -3.21
CA GLY A 508 13.19 2.53 -2.72
C GLY A 508 12.69 1.50 -1.70
N SER A 509 13.56 1.02 -0.82
CA SER A 509 13.27 -0.02 0.19
C SER A 509 13.19 0.55 1.60
N ASP A 510 12.46 -0.12 2.49
CA ASP A 510 12.33 0.24 3.91
C ASP A 510 12.89 -0.87 4.80
N LEU A 511 13.94 -0.55 5.56
CA LEU A 511 14.71 -1.48 6.37
C LEU A 511 14.69 -1.00 7.83
N VAL A 512 13.99 -1.72 8.70
CA VAL A 512 13.76 -1.32 10.09
C VAL A 512 14.16 -2.43 11.05
N ALA A 513 15.02 -2.10 12.01
CA ALA A 513 15.27 -2.91 13.19
C ALA A 513 14.74 -2.20 14.44
N SER A 514 13.82 -2.81 15.19
CA SER A 514 13.24 -2.24 16.42
C SER A 514 13.43 -3.18 17.61
N GLY A 515 14.12 -2.71 18.65
CA GLY A 515 14.22 -3.45 19.90
C GLY A 515 12.86 -3.60 20.58
N GLY A 516 12.67 -4.70 21.30
CA GLY A 516 11.45 -4.95 22.07
C GLY A 516 11.33 -4.04 23.29
N ARG A 517 10.10 -3.79 23.74
CA ARG A 517 9.85 -3.02 24.96
C ARG A 517 10.23 -3.84 26.19
N GLY A 518 10.85 -3.21 27.19
CA GLY A 518 11.05 -3.84 28.50
C GLY A 518 9.75 -3.94 29.29
N GLY A 519 9.59 -5.00 30.08
CA GLY A 519 8.40 -5.25 30.89
C GLY A 519 8.17 -4.19 31.97
N VAL A 520 6.90 -3.89 32.18
CA VAL A 520 6.38 -2.91 33.14
C VAL A 520 6.42 -3.53 34.54
N GLY A 521 6.79 -2.73 35.54
CA GLY A 521 6.69 -3.15 36.94
C GLY A 521 5.24 -3.12 37.41
N GLY A 522 4.84 -4.14 38.17
CA GLY A 522 3.47 -4.30 38.65
C GLY A 522 3.03 -3.15 39.56
N LEU A 523 1.73 -2.88 39.55
CA LEU A 523 1.11 -1.86 40.39
C LEU A 523 1.07 -2.32 41.85
N PRO A 524 1.22 -1.41 42.83
CA PRO A 524 1.00 -1.74 44.23
C PRO A 524 -0.47 -2.08 44.49
N GLY A 525 -0.69 -3.05 45.38
CA GLY A 525 -2.03 -3.42 45.82
C GLY A 525 -2.72 -2.24 46.53
N ALA A 526 -4.02 -2.07 46.29
CA ALA A 526 -4.77 -1.00 46.91
C ALA A 526 -4.87 -1.23 48.43
N SER A 527 -4.65 -0.16 49.21
CA SER A 527 -5.00 -0.12 50.63
C SER A 527 -6.28 0.68 50.80
N HIS A 528 -7.37 0.01 51.15
CA HIS A 528 -8.64 0.69 51.39
C HIS A 528 -8.71 1.24 52.83
N TRP A 529 -8.83 2.57 52.95
CA TRP A 529 -9.01 3.24 54.24
C TRP A 529 -10.50 3.23 54.64
N VAL A 530 -10.86 2.51 55.70
CA VAL A 530 -12.24 2.48 56.22
C VAL A 530 -12.43 3.60 57.23
N GLY A 531 -13.06 4.70 56.80
CA GLY A 531 -13.17 5.96 57.55
C GLY A 531 -14.12 6.00 58.76
N SER A 532 -14.30 4.90 59.49
CA SER A 532 -15.26 4.84 60.59
C SER A 532 -14.69 4.14 61.84
N LEU A 533 -13.97 4.94 62.63
CA LEU A 533 -13.83 4.90 64.10
C LEU A 533 -12.58 4.32 64.78
N ARG A 534 -11.62 3.70 64.11
CA ARG A 534 -10.25 3.51 64.65
C ARG A 534 -9.21 3.62 63.55
N ASN A 535 -8.09 4.25 63.87
CA ASN A 535 -7.02 4.66 62.95
C ASN A 535 -6.15 3.46 62.51
N GLU A 536 -6.78 2.38 62.07
CA GLU A 536 -6.15 1.09 61.76
C GLU A 536 -6.23 0.87 60.25
N SER A 537 -5.07 0.91 59.58
CA SER A 537 -4.91 0.63 58.16
C SER A 537 -4.37 -0.78 57.98
N ALA A 538 -4.96 -1.58 57.09
CA ALA A 538 -4.33 -2.80 56.57
C ALA A 538 -3.19 -2.42 55.60
N GLY A 539 -2.08 -3.17 55.64
CA GLY A 539 -0.99 -2.99 54.69
C GLY A 539 -1.34 -3.61 53.34
N GLY A 540 -1.42 -2.77 52.29
CA GLY A 540 -1.40 -3.28 50.92
C GLY A 540 -0.04 -3.88 50.59
N GLY A 541 -0.02 -4.89 49.70
CA GLY A 541 1.22 -5.46 49.19
C GLY A 541 2.05 -4.42 48.43
N GLY A 542 3.37 -4.48 48.56
CA GLY A 542 4.25 -3.67 47.73
C GLY A 542 4.13 -4.09 46.26
N GLY A 543 3.97 -3.13 45.35
CA GLY A 543 4.10 -3.36 43.91
C GLY A 543 5.30 -2.58 43.38
N SER A 544 6.11 -3.26 42.58
CA SER A 544 7.22 -2.73 41.78
C SER A 544 7.88 -3.93 41.07
N TYR A 545 9.20 -3.89 40.81
CA TYR A 545 9.91 -5.08 40.33
C TYR A 545 10.10 -6.12 41.43
N SER A 546 10.37 -5.72 42.67
CA SER A 546 10.34 -6.62 43.85
C SER A 546 9.42 -6.03 44.93
N GLY A 547 8.43 -6.79 45.39
CA GLY A 547 7.46 -6.33 46.38
C GLY A 547 7.49 -7.15 47.65
N GLY A 548 7.68 -6.49 48.79
CA GLY A 548 7.40 -7.12 50.08
C GLY A 548 5.91 -7.35 50.30
N GLY A 549 5.57 -8.39 51.07
CA GLY A 549 4.19 -8.63 51.49
C GLY A 549 3.66 -7.54 52.43
N GLY A 550 2.35 -7.29 52.42
CA GLY A 550 1.73 -6.38 53.39
C GLY A 550 1.78 -6.96 54.81
N GLY A 551 2.12 -6.13 55.80
CA GLY A 551 2.13 -6.53 57.21
C GLY A 551 0.73 -6.51 57.83
N GLY A 552 0.48 -7.41 58.79
CA GLY A 552 -0.78 -7.45 59.53
C GLY A 552 -0.98 -6.24 60.44
N SER A 553 -2.19 -5.66 60.46
CA SER A 553 -2.53 -4.55 61.36
C SER A 553 -2.84 -5.06 62.77
N PRO A 554 -2.28 -4.46 63.84
CA PRO A 554 -2.69 -4.80 65.20
C PRO A 554 -3.96 -4.07 65.63
N GLY A 555 -4.80 -4.77 66.39
CA GLY A 555 -5.92 -4.15 67.11
C GLY A 555 -5.53 -3.24 68.29
N ARG A 556 -4.23 -3.01 68.59
CA ARG A 556 -3.74 -2.11 69.65
C ARG A 556 -2.41 -1.40 69.35
N PRO A 557 -2.14 -0.22 69.99
CA PRO A 557 -0.84 0.46 69.91
C PRO A 557 0.26 -0.37 70.59
N GLY A 558 1.13 -1.03 69.82
CA GLY A 558 2.35 -1.68 70.32
C GLY A 558 2.77 -2.99 69.66
N SER A 559 1.90 -3.66 68.91
CA SER A 559 2.12 -5.02 68.37
C SER A 559 2.09 -5.10 66.84
N ARG A 560 2.94 -4.33 66.14
CA ARG A 560 2.90 -4.25 64.67
C ARG A 560 3.69 -5.40 64.02
N GLY A 561 3.01 -6.18 63.17
CA GLY A 561 3.70 -6.95 62.12
C GLY A 561 4.27 -5.96 61.11
N SER A 562 5.56 -6.09 60.81
CA SER A 562 6.22 -5.30 59.79
C SER A 562 5.79 -5.75 58.39
N GLY A 563 5.65 -4.79 57.47
CA GLY A 563 5.57 -5.13 56.05
C GLY A 563 6.88 -5.80 55.63
N GLY A 564 6.79 -6.75 54.71
CA GLY A 564 7.96 -7.42 54.15
C GLY A 564 8.94 -6.41 53.54
N GLU A 565 10.24 -6.65 53.75
CA GLU A 565 11.28 -5.93 53.04
C GLU A 565 11.37 -6.45 51.59
N SER A 566 11.47 -5.55 50.61
CA SER A 566 11.85 -5.91 49.24
C SER A 566 13.37 -6.01 49.14
N ASP A 567 13.88 -7.12 48.63
CA ASP A 567 15.28 -7.19 48.18
C ASP A 567 15.49 -6.34 46.91
N GLY A 568 16.75 -6.00 46.61
CA GLY A 568 17.08 -5.15 45.48
C GLY A 568 16.95 -5.83 44.11
N ALA A 569 16.57 -5.04 43.09
CA ALA A 569 16.63 -5.42 41.69
C ALA A 569 17.93 -4.92 41.01
N PHE A 570 18.79 -5.86 40.60
CA PHE A 570 20.09 -5.64 39.95
C PHE A 570 20.09 -6.22 38.51
N GLY A 571 21.09 -5.93 37.66
CA GLY A 571 21.17 -6.51 36.30
C GLY A 571 20.57 -5.65 35.18
N ASN A 572 19.80 -6.20 34.25
CA ASN A 572 19.07 -5.51 33.17
C ASN A 572 17.58 -5.85 33.29
N VAL A 573 16.93 -5.37 34.35
CA VAL A 573 15.51 -5.65 34.62
C VAL A 573 14.65 -4.60 33.95
N GLY A 574 13.69 -5.02 33.11
CA GLY A 574 12.76 -4.10 32.44
C GLY A 574 13.44 -3.13 31.46
N ASN A 575 14.67 -3.40 31.00
CA ASN A 575 15.32 -2.58 29.98
C ASN A 575 14.70 -2.82 28.60
N GLY A 576 14.69 -1.80 27.74
CA GLY A 576 14.36 -1.99 26.33
C GLY A 576 15.46 -2.77 25.60
N GLY A 577 15.09 -3.50 24.55
CA GLY A 577 16.01 -4.26 23.71
C GLY A 577 16.87 -3.37 22.82
N ASP A 578 18.09 -3.81 22.53
CA ASP A 578 18.98 -3.08 21.63
C ASP A 578 18.48 -3.18 20.18
N ALA A 579 18.80 -2.19 19.35
CA ALA A 579 18.49 -2.21 17.93
C ALA A 579 19.71 -1.81 17.10
N ALA A 580 20.07 -2.64 16.13
CA ALA A 580 21.17 -2.37 15.23
C ALA A 580 20.80 -2.65 13.77
N SER A 581 21.14 -1.71 12.90
CA SER A 581 21.12 -1.90 11.44
C SER A 581 22.51 -1.63 10.90
N MET A 582 23.17 -2.69 10.42
CA MET A 582 24.56 -2.67 9.98
C MET A 582 24.66 -3.10 8.53
N MET A 583 25.29 -2.27 7.71
CA MET A 583 25.63 -2.59 6.34
C MET A 583 27.15 -2.51 6.19
N THR A 584 27.74 -3.54 5.62
CA THR A 584 29.17 -3.59 5.28
C THR A 584 29.30 -4.00 3.82
N ALA A 585 29.85 -3.08 3.02
CA ALA A 585 30.10 -3.34 1.62
C ALA A 585 31.34 -2.62 1.10
N ASP A 586 32.04 -3.26 0.16
CA ASP A 586 33.15 -2.64 -0.56
C ASP A 586 32.61 -1.61 -1.57
N ASN A 587 31.52 -1.97 -2.25
CA ASN A 587 30.76 -1.11 -3.15
C ASN A 587 29.31 -1.04 -2.67
N ALA A 588 28.80 0.17 -2.44
CA ALA A 588 27.40 0.36 -2.05
C ALA A 588 26.73 1.35 -3.00
N THR A 589 25.49 1.12 -3.39
CA THR A 589 24.63 2.05 -4.14
C THR A 589 23.31 2.19 -3.40
N ILE A 590 23.26 3.11 -2.43
CA ILE A 590 22.07 3.33 -1.59
C ILE A 590 21.42 4.65 -2.00
N LEU A 591 20.23 4.58 -2.59
CA LEU A 591 19.50 5.76 -3.02
C LEU A 591 18.82 6.51 -1.85
N LEU A 592 18.59 7.81 -2.02
CA LEU A 592 17.98 8.68 -1.00
C LEU A 592 16.53 8.30 -0.66
N ASN A 593 15.83 7.60 -1.56
CA ASN A 593 14.45 7.15 -1.33
C ASN A 593 14.34 5.87 -0.49
N ASN A 594 15.46 5.32 0.00
CA ASN A 594 15.43 4.24 0.98
C ASN A 594 15.23 4.81 2.39
N THR A 595 14.56 4.03 3.24
CA THR A 595 14.49 4.29 4.69
C THR A 595 15.28 3.21 5.41
N ILE A 596 16.22 3.60 6.26
CA ILE A 596 17.03 2.67 7.06
C ILE A 596 16.99 3.16 8.51
N ARG A 597 16.43 2.36 9.42
CA ARG A 597 16.22 2.75 10.82
C ARG A 597 16.65 1.64 11.77
N ALA A 598 17.26 2.06 12.87
CA ALA A 598 17.38 1.26 14.08
C ALA A 598 16.63 2.03 15.17
N ILE A 599 15.70 1.39 15.88
CA ILE A 599 14.87 2.01 16.91
C ILE A 599 15.07 1.21 18.20
N ALA A 600 15.75 1.80 19.17
CA ALA A 600 15.93 1.16 20.46
C ALA A 600 14.59 0.86 21.13
N GLY A 601 14.50 -0.28 21.81
CA GLY A 601 13.33 -0.66 22.59
C GLY A 601 13.05 0.35 23.71
N GLU A 602 11.78 0.61 23.95
CA GLU A 602 11.35 1.43 25.08
C GLU A 602 11.66 0.72 26.39
N ARG A 603 12.08 1.50 27.38
CA ARG A 603 12.28 0.99 28.73
C ARG A 603 10.94 0.64 29.38
N GLY A 604 10.93 -0.39 30.21
CA GLY A 604 9.82 -0.71 31.10
C GLY A 604 9.54 0.43 32.06
N LEU A 605 8.26 0.69 32.32
CA LEU A 605 7.84 1.71 33.28
C LEU A 605 7.74 1.05 34.65
N SER A 606 8.37 1.66 35.66
CA SER A 606 8.15 1.26 37.06
C SER A 606 7.61 2.47 37.80
N GLN A 607 6.41 2.34 38.37
CA GLN A 607 5.94 3.30 39.36
C GLN A 607 6.63 2.95 40.68
N VAL A 608 7.48 3.86 41.18
CA VAL A 608 7.97 3.73 42.55
C VAL A 608 6.79 3.98 43.48
N SER A 609 6.21 2.90 44.01
CA SER A 609 5.24 2.98 45.09
C SER A 609 5.91 3.67 46.28
N THR A 610 5.56 4.93 46.53
CA THR A 610 6.06 5.73 47.66
C THR A 610 5.06 5.75 48.81
N ILE A 611 4.15 4.76 48.90
CA ILE A 611 3.16 4.69 49.99
C ILE A 611 3.93 4.50 51.30
N ARG A 612 4.13 5.60 52.03
CA ARG A 612 4.78 5.65 53.35
C ARG A 612 3.78 5.23 54.42
N GLY A 613 3.48 3.93 54.51
CA GLY A 613 2.85 3.32 55.68
C GLY A 613 3.86 2.40 56.37
N THR A 614 3.91 2.39 57.71
CA THR A 614 4.78 1.44 58.46
C THR A 614 4.37 -0.03 58.32
N LEU A 615 3.28 -0.31 57.58
CA LEU A 615 2.64 -1.62 57.43
C LEU A 615 2.53 -2.08 55.96
N SER A 616 2.80 -1.20 54.98
CA SER A 616 2.80 -1.58 53.55
C SER A 616 4.15 -2.19 53.18
N GLY A 617 4.13 -3.22 52.32
CA GLY A 617 5.35 -3.77 51.75
C GLY A 617 6.13 -2.70 50.99
N LEU A 618 7.45 -2.67 51.16
CA LEU A 618 8.30 -1.81 50.35
C LEU A 618 8.39 -2.39 48.94
N GLY A 619 8.38 -1.54 47.92
CA GLY A 619 8.73 -1.91 46.56
C GLY A 619 10.05 -1.29 46.17
N THR A 620 10.99 -2.06 45.60
CA THR A 620 12.15 -1.45 44.93
C THR A 620 11.83 -1.20 43.45
N GLY A 621 11.58 0.06 43.13
CA GLY A 621 11.62 0.51 41.74
C GLY A 621 13.06 0.71 41.27
N ARG A 622 13.30 0.47 39.98
CA ARG A 622 14.61 0.66 39.35
C ARG A 622 14.50 1.60 38.14
N LEU A 623 15.53 2.42 37.93
CA LEU A 623 15.72 3.12 36.66
C LEU A 623 16.08 2.11 35.56
N THR A 624 15.14 1.89 34.65
CA THR A 624 15.34 1.13 33.41
C THR A 624 15.98 2.03 32.34
N SER A 625 16.76 1.44 31.44
CA SER A 625 17.34 2.14 30.29
C SER A 625 16.58 1.78 29.01
N GLN A 626 16.53 2.73 28.07
CA GLN A 626 16.22 2.40 26.68
C GLN A 626 17.31 1.50 26.12
N GLY A 627 16.99 0.74 25.07
CA GLY A 627 18.00 -0.01 24.33
C GLY A 627 19.06 0.89 23.71
N ARG A 628 20.19 0.30 23.32
CA ARG A 628 21.19 0.97 22.47
C ARG A 628 20.71 0.97 21.03
N GLN A 629 20.92 2.09 20.33
CA GLN A 629 20.71 2.21 18.90
C GLN A 629 22.06 2.26 18.17
N GLU A 630 22.22 1.44 17.14
CA GLU A 630 23.40 1.45 16.26
C GLU A 630 22.98 1.44 14.78
N LEU A 631 23.52 2.39 14.01
CA LEU A 631 23.24 2.52 12.58
C LEU A 631 24.56 2.69 11.83
N LEU A 632 24.94 1.70 11.02
CA LEU A 632 26.15 1.74 10.20
C LEU A 632 25.76 1.61 8.72
N ILE A 633 25.83 2.72 7.99
CA ILE A 633 25.58 2.81 6.55
C ILE A 633 26.90 3.20 5.88
N PRO A 634 27.40 2.43 4.89
CA PRO A 634 28.63 2.75 4.16
C PRO A 634 28.41 3.89 3.16
N ARG A 635 29.52 4.50 2.73
CA ARG A 635 29.50 5.47 1.63
C ARG A 635 29.08 4.78 0.35
N SER A 636 28.10 5.37 -0.34
CA SER A 636 27.61 4.88 -1.61
C SER A 636 28.28 5.55 -2.81
N ARG A 637 28.37 4.83 -3.94
CA ARG A 637 28.68 5.31 -5.27
C ARG A 637 27.44 5.92 -5.95
N GLY A 638 27.65 6.70 -7.00
CA GLY A 638 26.55 7.25 -7.79
C GLY A 638 25.80 6.18 -8.60
N HIS A 639 24.49 6.34 -8.76
CA HIS A 639 23.66 5.49 -9.63
C HIS A 639 23.26 6.27 -10.90
N LEU A 640 23.83 5.86 -12.03
CA LEU A 640 23.66 6.54 -13.32
C LEU A 640 22.29 6.17 -13.94
N LEU A 641 21.57 7.16 -14.47
CA LEU A 641 20.26 6.96 -15.10
C LEU A 641 20.33 7.16 -16.61
N ASP A 642 20.78 8.33 -17.06
CA ASP A 642 20.78 8.74 -18.46
C ASP A 642 22.06 9.55 -18.76
N PRO A 643 22.69 9.42 -19.95
CA PRO A 643 22.42 8.41 -20.98
C PRO A 643 22.59 6.98 -20.48
N SER A 644 21.85 6.03 -21.09
CA SER A 644 22.14 4.60 -20.89
C SER A 644 23.54 4.28 -21.40
N ASP A 645 24.12 3.19 -20.92
CA ASP A 645 25.42 2.73 -21.42
C ASP A 645 25.35 2.43 -22.92
N ASP A 646 26.41 2.76 -23.65
CA ASP A 646 26.53 2.66 -25.11
C ASP A 646 25.44 3.40 -25.92
N ASN A 647 24.79 4.42 -25.33
CA ASN A 647 23.77 5.20 -26.05
C ASN A 647 24.39 6.01 -27.21
N VAL A 648 23.69 6.11 -28.35
CA VAL A 648 24.06 7.00 -29.46
C VAL A 648 23.03 8.11 -29.54
N SER A 649 23.45 9.35 -29.28
CA SER A 649 22.57 10.50 -29.27
C SER A 649 22.90 11.46 -30.41
N GLY A 650 21.86 11.93 -31.10
CA GLY A 650 21.95 13.04 -32.05
C GLY A 650 22.11 14.38 -31.36
N THR A 651 21.54 14.54 -30.16
CA THR A 651 21.58 15.77 -29.36
C THR A 651 22.53 15.63 -28.17
N ILE A 652 23.04 16.73 -27.63
CA ILE A 652 23.83 16.71 -26.39
C ILE A 652 22.94 16.10 -25.28
N PRO A 653 23.35 14.98 -24.64
CA PRO A 653 22.52 14.35 -23.64
C PRO A 653 22.54 15.15 -22.34
N THR A 654 21.40 15.21 -21.65
CA THR A 654 21.34 15.62 -20.25
C THR A 654 21.75 14.43 -19.39
N PHE A 655 22.87 14.55 -18.68
CA PHE A 655 23.34 13.51 -17.77
C PHE A 655 22.50 13.52 -16.50
N ARG A 656 22.03 12.36 -16.06
CA ARG A 656 21.15 12.21 -14.90
C ARG A 656 21.61 11.07 -14.02
N TRP A 657 21.57 11.27 -12.71
CA TRP A 657 21.83 10.23 -11.73
C TRP A 657 20.85 10.34 -10.56
N SER A 658 20.78 9.28 -9.75
CA SER A 658 19.91 9.24 -8.57
C SER A 658 20.56 9.92 -7.38
N ALA A 659 19.75 10.54 -6.53
CA ALA A 659 20.22 11.05 -5.25
C ALA A 659 20.65 9.89 -4.34
N ILE A 660 21.78 10.08 -3.65
CA ILE A 660 22.41 9.09 -2.77
C ILE A 660 22.08 9.37 -1.30
N HIS A 661 21.85 8.31 -0.52
CA HIS A 661 21.54 8.36 0.90
C HIS A 661 22.75 8.83 1.73
N PRO A 662 22.55 9.55 2.86
CA PRO A 662 23.62 9.86 3.80
C PRO A 662 24.37 8.61 4.30
N SER A 663 25.67 8.76 4.55
CA SER A 663 26.51 7.72 5.17
C SER A 663 26.68 7.97 6.67
N THR A 664 26.85 6.91 7.47
CA THR A 664 27.12 7.07 8.91
C THR A 664 28.48 7.72 9.16
N ASP A 665 29.50 7.40 8.36
CA ASP A 665 30.87 7.93 8.48
C ASP A 665 31.14 9.18 7.62
N GLY A 666 30.36 9.38 6.56
CA GLY A 666 30.48 10.53 5.65
C GLY A 666 29.54 11.70 5.97
N GLY A 667 28.44 11.44 6.68
CA GLY A 667 27.35 12.40 6.85
C GLY A 667 26.50 12.56 5.59
N ALA A 668 25.86 13.73 5.43
CA ALA A 668 25.02 14.02 4.27
C ALA A 668 25.84 14.26 2.99
N VAL A 669 25.27 13.93 1.83
CA VAL A 669 25.81 14.31 0.51
C VAL A 669 25.55 15.80 0.27
N VAL A 670 26.60 16.57 0.02
CA VAL A 670 26.54 18.03 -0.16
C VAL A 670 26.67 18.47 -1.63
N ALA A 671 27.27 17.62 -2.47
CA ALA A 671 27.44 17.84 -3.90
C ALA A 671 27.78 16.51 -4.60
N TYR A 672 27.92 16.54 -5.92
CA TYR A 672 28.45 15.47 -6.74
C TYR A 672 29.64 15.98 -7.55
N LEU A 673 30.63 15.11 -7.74
CA LEU A 673 31.68 15.30 -8.74
C LEU A 673 31.26 14.55 -10.00
N PHE A 674 31.14 15.29 -11.09
CA PHE A 674 30.90 14.76 -12.43
C PHE A 674 32.23 14.71 -13.18
N SER A 675 32.54 13.56 -13.78
CA SER A 675 33.70 13.37 -14.65
C SER A 675 33.26 12.79 -15.99
N MET A 676 33.78 13.35 -17.07
CA MET A 676 33.61 12.86 -18.44
C MET A 676 34.98 12.84 -19.11
N ASP A 677 35.29 11.75 -19.81
CA ASP A 677 36.56 11.54 -20.51
C ASP A 677 36.34 10.89 -21.90
N ASP A 678 37.29 10.99 -22.84
CA ASP A 678 37.26 10.32 -24.14
C ASP A 678 37.80 8.87 -24.08
N ASP A 679 38.29 8.46 -22.91
CA ASP A 679 38.71 7.10 -22.58
C ASP A 679 38.01 6.56 -21.30
N ALA A 680 38.10 5.25 -21.07
CA ALA A 680 37.42 4.59 -19.95
C ALA A 680 38.19 4.66 -18.62
N ASP A 681 39.46 5.05 -18.62
CA ASP A 681 40.31 5.08 -17.42
C ASP A 681 40.30 6.44 -16.71
N PHE A 682 39.77 7.46 -17.39
CA PHE A 682 39.64 8.83 -16.93
C PHE A 682 41.00 9.46 -16.60
N SER A 683 42.04 9.11 -17.36
CA SER A 683 43.40 9.60 -17.13
C SER A 683 43.55 11.09 -17.47
N SER A 684 42.65 11.67 -18.28
CA SER A 684 42.69 13.07 -18.70
C SER A 684 41.30 13.72 -18.89
N PRO A 685 40.45 13.82 -17.85
CA PRO A 685 39.04 14.15 -18.02
C PRO A 685 38.82 15.47 -18.77
N GLU A 686 38.10 15.46 -19.91
CA GLU A 686 37.74 16.72 -20.59
C GLU A 686 36.67 17.50 -19.82
N GLY A 687 35.84 16.79 -19.05
CA GLY A 687 34.82 17.39 -18.19
C GLY A 687 35.04 16.99 -16.74
N TYR A 688 35.34 17.97 -15.88
CA TYR A 688 35.40 17.74 -14.43
C TYR A 688 34.77 18.91 -13.67
N MET A 689 33.67 18.65 -12.95
CA MET A 689 32.96 19.70 -12.22
C MET A 689 32.28 19.21 -10.94
N THR A 690 32.16 20.10 -9.97
CA THR A 690 31.35 19.89 -8.77
C THR A 690 29.97 20.51 -8.99
N VAL A 691 28.92 19.73 -8.79
CA VAL A 691 27.53 20.16 -9.02
C VAL A 691 26.64 19.79 -7.84
N SER A 692 25.71 20.67 -7.49
CA SER A 692 24.70 20.41 -6.47
C SER A 692 23.41 19.83 -7.04
N ALA A 693 23.19 19.96 -8.35
CA ALA A 693 22.07 19.37 -9.08
C ALA A 693 22.32 17.88 -9.37
N LEU A 694 21.24 17.14 -9.65
CA LEU A 694 21.28 15.73 -10.08
C LEU A 694 21.35 15.57 -11.61
N THR A 695 21.60 16.69 -12.30
CA THR A 695 21.64 16.77 -13.76
C THR A 695 22.76 17.68 -14.21
N VAL A 696 23.43 17.31 -15.31
CA VAL A 696 24.44 18.14 -15.99
C VAL A 696 24.17 18.15 -17.49
N GLU A 697 24.26 19.34 -18.09
CA GLU A 697 24.27 19.52 -19.55
C GLU A 697 25.62 20.15 -19.91
N PRO A 698 26.56 19.39 -20.48
CA PRO A 698 27.84 19.96 -20.88
C PRO A 698 27.62 20.93 -22.03
N ALA A 699 28.30 22.08 -21.99
CA ALA A 699 28.15 23.12 -23.00
C ALA A 699 28.70 22.73 -24.39
N TRP A 700 29.46 21.63 -24.47
CA TRP A 700 30.14 21.18 -25.67
C TRP A 700 30.52 19.70 -25.57
N VAL A 701 30.25 18.93 -26.63
CA VAL A 701 30.71 17.54 -26.80
C VAL A 701 31.09 17.35 -28.28
N PRO A 702 32.37 17.13 -28.63
CA PRO A 702 32.74 16.84 -30.01
C PRO A 702 32.26 15.44 -30.45
N ASN A 703 32.30 15.13 -31.76
CA ASN A 703 31.82 13.84 -32.29
C ASN A 703 32.75 12.66 -31.93
N PHE A 704 32.65 12.17 -30.69
CA PHE A 704 33.41 11.02 -30.17
C PHE A 704 32.54 10.14 -29.26
N THR A 705 33.10 8.99 -28.88
CA THR A 705 32.58 8.21 -27.74
C THR A 705 33.19 8.79 -26.48
N PHE A 706 32.35 9.09 -25.50
CA PHE A 706 32.75 9.59 -24.19
C PHE A 706 32.35 8.59 -23.12
N HIS A 707 33.16 8.52 -22.07
CA HIS A 707 32.85 7.83 -20.84
C HIS A 707 32.50 8.85 -19.76
N TRP A 708 31.55 8.53 -18.89
CA TRP A 708 31.17 9.41 -17.80
C TRP A 708 30.87 8.64 -16.52
N ARG A 709 31.11 9.29 -15.38
CA ARG A 709 30.87 8.76 -14.04
C ARG A 709 30.62 9.88 -13.04
N VAL A 710 30.01 9.54 -11.91
CA VAL A 710 29.75 10.50 -10.82
C VAL A 710 30.18 9.95 -9.46
N ALA A 711 30.66 10.81 -8.58
CA ALA A 711 30.98 10.47 -7.20
C ALA A 711 30.25 11.44 -6.23
N PRO A 712 29.50 10.95 -5.24
CA PRO A 712 28.92 11.81 -4.21
C PRO A 712 30.02 12.39 -3.31
N VAL A 713 29.87 13.66 -2.95
CA VAL A 713 30.74 14.37 -2.01
C VAL A 713 30.05 14.46 -0.65
N TYR A 714 30.64 13.82 0.35
CA TYR A 714 30.09 13.74 1.71
C TYR A 714 30.62 14.86 2.62
N LYS A 715 29.77 15.36 3.53
CA LYS A 715 30.06 16.50 4.41
C LYS A 715 31.34 16.35 5.24
N TRP A 716 31.63 15.16 5.76
CA TRP A 716 32.78 14.92 6.66
C TRP A 716 34.05 14.49 5.92
N HIS A 717 33.94 14.12 4.65
CA HIS A 717 35.06 13.75 3.77
C HIS A 717 34.99 14.51 2.44
N PRO A 718 35.13 15.84 2.45
CA PRO A 718 35.16 16.60 1.21
C PRO A 718 36.47 16.28 0.47
N HIS A 719 36.38 15.57 -0.65
CA HIS A 719 37.45 15.33 -1.64
C HIS A 719 38.53 14.27 -1.31
N THR A 720 38.43 13.54 -0.20
CA THR A 720 39.30 12.38 0.09
C THR A 720 38.46 11.10 0.05
N ASP A 721 38.96 10.05 -0.63
CA ASP A 721 38.32 8.74 -0.77
C ASP A 721 36.95 8.77 -1.47
N LEU A 722 36.92 9.34 -2.69
CA LEU A 722 35.72 9.35 -3.52
C LEU A 722 35.38 7.93 -4.00
N VAL A 723 34.12 7.54 -3.85
CA VAL A 723 33.59 6.28 -4.41
C VAL A 723 32.88 6.61 -5.72
N TRP A 724 33.58 6.40 -6.84
CA TRP A 724 33.04 6.64 -8.17
C TRP A 724 31.98 5.60 -8.53
N SER A 725 30.94 6.02 -9.27
CA SER A 725 30.05 5.11 -9.98
C SER A 725 30.83 4.27 -10.98
N GLU A 726 30.19 3.21 -11.48
CA GLU A 726 30.63 2.61 -12.74
C GLU A 726 30.61 3.67 -13.84
N ALA A 727 31.54 3.52 -14.78
CA ALA A 727 31.60 4.37 -15.96
C ALA A 727 30.60 3.87 -16.99
N ARG A 728 29.86 4.78 -17.61
CA ARG A 728 29.04 4.50 -18.80
C ARG A 728 29.62 5.20 -20.01
N SER A 729 29.46 4.61 -21.18
CA SER A 729 29.82 5.20 -22.46
C SER A 729 28.58 5.81 -23.13
N PHE A 730 28.78 6.87 -23.92
CA PHE A 730 27.82 7.32 -24.91
C PHE A 730 28.55 7.89 -26.12
N ARG A 731 27.91 7.89 -27.28
CA ARG A 731 28.45 8.47 -28.51
C ARG A 731 27.56 9.60 -28.98
N TYR A 732 28.15 10.79 -29.09
CA TYR A 732 27.49 11.94 -29.72
C TYR A 732 27.72 11.92 -31.23
N VAL A 733 26.65 12.08 -32.02
CA VAL A 733 26.71 12.18 -33.48
C VAL A 733 25.92 13.40 -33.92
N ASN A 734 26.62 14.47 -34.25
CA ASN A 734 26.05 15.69 -34.80
C ASN A 734 25.24 15.39 -36.08
N LEU A 735 23.95 15.69 -36.08
CA LEU A 735 23.10 15.49 -37.26
C LEU A 735 23.23 16.71 -38.18
N PRO A 736 23.04 16.55 -39.50
CA PRO A 736 23.05 17.69 -40.40
C PRO A 736 21.74 18.50 -40.29
N PRO A 737 21.78 19.83 -40.51
CA PRO A 737 20.58 20.64 -40.57
C PRO A 737 19.64 20.15 -41.69
N THR A 738 18.35 20.25 -41.47
CA THR A 738 17.29 19.89 -42.42
C THR A 738 16.61 21.14 -42.98
N ILE A 739 16.18 21.05 -44.24
CA ILE A 739 15.50 22.14 -44.96
C ILE A 739 14.15 21.60 -45.42
N ASP A 740 13.07 22.16 -44.88
CA ASP A 740 11.72 21.85 -45.33
C ASP A 740 11.46 22.43 -46.73
N PRO A 741 10.52 21.85 -47.51
CA PRO A 741 10.20 22.36 -48.84
C PRO A 741 9.76 23.84 -48.81
N ILE A 742 10.53 24.70 -49.48
CA ILE A 742 10.22 26.13 -49.59
C ILE A 742 9.27 26.34 -50.78
N PRO A 743 8.11 26.99 -50.60
CA PRO A 743 7.19 27.25 -51.70
C PRO A 743 7.79 28.24 -52.71
N LYS A 744 7.27 28.22 -53.93
CA LYS A 744 7.57 29.22 -54.96
C LYS A 744 7.06 30.60 -54.51
N ILE A 745 7.87 31.65 -54.74
CA ILE A 745 7.61 33.01 -54.26
C ILE A 745 7.44 33.96 -55.44
N THR A 746 6.31 34.67 -55.52
CA THR A 746 6.07 35.69 -56.56
C THR A 746 6.19 37.09 -55.98
N VAL A 747 6.87 37.97 -56.69
CA VAL A 747 7.27 39.29 -56.25
C VAL A 747 7.02 40.36 -57.32
N GLY A 748 6.82 41.61 -56.90
CA GLY A 748 6.78 42.75 -57.83
C GLY A 748 8.19 43.21 -58.20
N VAL A 749 8.39 43.62 -59.45
CA VAL A 749 9.61 44.31 -59.87
C VAL A 749 9.75 45.66 -59.15
N GLU A 750 10.98 46.18 -59.09
CA GLU A 750 11.37 47.47 -58.50
C GLU A 750 11.14 47.63 -56.98
N LYS A 751 10.94 46.51 -56.24
CA LYS A 751 10.79 46.52 -54.78
C LYS A 751 11.79 45.61 -54.09
N VAL A 752 12.35 46.07 -52.95
CA VAL A 752 13.17 45.21 -52.08
C VAL A 752 12.25 44.31 -51.24
N ILE A 753 12.57 43.02 -51.19
CA ILE A 753 11.74 42.01 -50.52
C ILE A 753 12.58 41.21 -49.55
N GLN A 754 12.03 40.94 -48.38
CA GLN A 754 12.67 40.20 -47.30
C GLN A 754 12.00 38.84 -47.16
N LEU A 755 12.79 37.78 -47.17
CA LEU A 755 12.36 36.40 -47.02
C LEU A 755 13.02 35.78 -45.80
N ASP A 756 12.22 35.49 -44.77
CA ASP A 756 12.68 34.79 -43.59
C ASP A 756 12.64 33.27 -43.82
N LEU A 757 13.82 32.65 -43.89
CA LEU A 757 13.94 31.21 -44.05
C LEU A 757 13.87 30.42 -42.74
N SER A 758 13.86 31.07 -41.57
CA SER A 758 13.91 30.36 -40.28
C SER A 758 12.74 29.38 -40.07
N VAL A 759 11.60 29.59 -40.74
CA VAL A 759 10.45 28.67 -40.67
C VAL A 759 10.64 27.38 -41.47
N TYR A 760 11.66 27.31 -42.33
CA TYR A 760 11.98 26.15 -43.17
C TYR A 760 13.29 25.46 -42.77
N LEU A 761 14.01 26.01 -41.80
CA LEU A 761 15.25 25.43 -41.32
C LEU A 761 14.94 24.70 -40.02
N ASN A 762 15.49 23.50 -39.84
CA ASN A 762 15.39 22.80 -38.58
C ASN A 762 16.64 21.96 -38.38
N ASP A 763 17.21 22.00 -37.19
CA ASP A 763 18.34 21.17 -36.83
C ASP A 763 17.98 20.42 -35.55
N PRO A 764 17.99 19.08 -35.54
CA PRO A 764 17.58 18.31 -34.37
C PRO A 764 18.43 18.58 -33.12
N ASP A 765 19.68 19.01 -33.29
CA ASP A 765 20.71 19.09 -32.26
C ASP A 765 21.30 20.48 -32.04
N ASP A 766 21.12 21.40 -32.98
CA ASP A 766 21.46 22.81 -32.79
C ASP A 766 20.22 23.73 -32.75
N ALA A 767 20.23 24.64 -31.78
CA ALA A 767 19.20 25.68 -31.71
C ALA A 767 19.28 26.61 -32.93
N MET A 768 18.12 27.03 -33.45
CA MET A 768 17.98 27.87 -34.66
C MET A 768 18.98 29.04 -34.76
N TYR A 769 19.31 29.72 -33.66
CA TYR A 769 20.23 30.87 -33.68
C TYR A 769 21.69 30.51 -33.97
N ARG A 770 22.05 29.23 -33.91
CA ARG A 770 23.39 28.72 -34.27
C ARG A 770 23.53 28.38 -35.75
N LEU A 771 22.41 28.18 -36.45
CA LEU A 771 22.44 27.93 -37.89
C LEU A 771 22.91 29.17 -38.63
N VAL A 772 23.84 28.97 -39.57
CA VAL A 772 24.38 30.03 -40.41
C VAL A 772 23.95 29.79 -41.85
N LEU A 773 23.22 30.76 -42.39
CA LEU A 773 22.72 30.77 -43.76
C LEU A 773 23.67 31.55 -44.67
N TYR A 774 24.08 30.94 -45.79
CA TYR A 774 24.87 31.58 -46.84
C TYR A 774 24.11 31.55 -48.17
N CYS A 775 23.97 32.70 -48.82
CA CYS A 775 23.39 32.81 -50.15
C CYS A 775 24.21 33.81 -50.97
N SER A 776 24.47 33.49 -52.24
CA SER A 776 25.28 34.32 -53.15
C SER A 776 24.55 34.52 -54.48
N ASP A 777 23.28 34.92 -54.39
CA ASP A 777 22.43 35.13 -55.56
C ASP A 777 22.63 36.53 -56.18
N THR A 778 22.46 36.64 -57.51
CA THR A 778 22.70 37.90 -58.24
C THR A 778 21.69 39.00 -57.88
N TYR A 779 20.47 38.63 -57.46
CA TYR A 779 19.42 39.58 -57.05
C TYR A 779 19.45 39.88 -55.54
N LEU A 780 20.36 39.25 -54.79
CA LEU A 780 20.49 39.41 -53.34
C LEU A 780 21.11 40.77 -52.99
N LYS A 781 20.47 41.49 -52.07
CA LYS A 781 20.91 42.76 -51.49
C LYS A 781 21.50 42.61 -50.10
N GLY A 782 21.17 41.54 -49.38
CA GLY A 782 21.78 41.25 -48.08
C GLY A 782 21.25 39.98 -47.45
N VAL A 783 22.05 39.43 -46.53
CA VAL A 783 21.67 38.32 -45.64
C VAL A 783 21.77 38.84 -44.21
N SER A 784 20.69 38.72 -43.43
CA SER A 784 20.68 39.04 -42.01
C SER A 784 20.13 37.86 -41.23
N ARG A 785 21.01 37.09 -40.58
CA ARG A 785 20.68 35.77 -39.99
C ARG A 785 20.04 34.86 -41.04
N HIS A 786 18.75 34.53 -40.86
CA HIS A 786 17.98 33.69 -41.77
C HIS A 786 17.14 34.48 -42.79
N ASN A 787 17.25 35.81 -42.79
CA ASN A 787 16.46 36.68 -43.66
C ASN A 787 17.27 37.11 -44.90
N LEU A 788 16.79 36.77 -46.09
CA LEU A 788 17.37 37.12 -47.38
C LEU A 788 16.62 38.33 -47.97
N SER A 789 17.35 39.36 -48.38
CA SER A 789 16.77 40.54 -49.04
C SER A 789 17.06 40.51 -50.54
N PHE A 790 16.02 40.54 -51.40
CA PHE A 790 16.15 40.52 -52.87
C PHE A 790 15.62 41.82 -53.51
N TYR A 791 16.11 42.14 -54.72
CA TYR A 791 15.58 43.23 -55.55
C TYR A 791 15.69 42.89 -57.03
N PHE A 792 14.57 42.96 -57.75
CA PHE A 792 14.48 42.68 -59.19
C PHE A 792 14.13 43.96 -59.94
N ALA A 793 14.96 44.39 -60.89
CA ALA A 793 14.74 45.64 -61.64
C ALA A 793 13.79 45.47 -62.84
N GLU A 794 13.59 44.24 -63.29
CA GLU A 794 12.80 43.89 -64.48
C GLU A 794 12.11 42.55 -64.22
N GLU A 795 11.17 42.16 -65.09
CA GLU A 795 10.45 40.91 -64.93
C GLU A 795 11.37 39.70 -65.06
N VAL A 796 11.19 38.73 -64.17
CA VAL A 796 11.88 37.45 -64.18
C VAL A 796 10.85 36.36 -64.00
N LEU A 797 10.50 35.66 -65.08
CA LEU A 797 9.42 34.68 -65.10
C LEU A 797 9.72 33.40 -64.29
N SER A 798 10.97 33.15 -63.88
CA SER A 798 11.36 32.08 -62.96
C SER A 798 12.87 32.18 -62.68
N HIS A 799 13.24 32.37 -61.42
CA HIS A 799 14.63 32.44 -60.95
C HIS A 799 14.86 31.46 -59.81
N VAL A 800 15.83 30.55 -59.95
CA VAL A 800 16.16 29.59 -58.89
C VAL A 800 17.27 30.18 -58.02
N VAL A 801 16.98 30.32 -56.72
CA VAL A 801 17.94 30.77 -55.72
C VAL A 801 18.51 29.55 -55.01
N HIS A 802 19.83 29.41 -55.01
CA HIS A 802 20.54 28.40 -54.22
C HIS A 802 21.13 29.03 -52.95
N PHE A 803 21.10 28.27 -51.84
CA PHE A 803 21.69 28.67 -50.56
C PHE A 803 22.23 27.45 -49.81
N ASN A 804 23.06 27.69 -48.80
CA ASN A 804 23.60 26.65 -47.91
C ASN A 804 23.28 27.01 -46.46
N VAL A 805 23.01 26.00 -45.64
CA VAL A 805 22.80 26.13 -44.20
C VAL A 805 23.81 25.25 -43.48
N THR A 806 24.50 25.79 -42.47
CA THR A 806 25.45 25.02 -41.66
C THR A 806 25.21 25.26 -40.18
N ASP A 807 25.40 24.21 -39.39
CA ASP A 807 25.49 24.22 -37.92
C ASP A 807 26.93 24.49 -37.42
N GLY A 808 27.90 24.60 -38.34
CA GLY A 808 29.34 24.72 -38.08
C GLY A 808 30.14 23.43 -38.29
N LEU A 809 29.49 22.27 -38.38
CA LEU A 809 30.10 20.95 -38.60
C LEU A 809 29.64 20.30 -39.92
N ASN A 810 28.34 20.35 -40.20
CA ASN A 810 27.68 19.89 -41.41
C ASN A 810 27.17 21.07 -42.23
N THR A 811 27.06 20.92 -43.55
CA THR A 811 26.46 21.92 -44.43
C THR A 811 25.47 21.24 -45.37
N VAL A 812 24.24 21.74 -45.44
CA VAL A 812 23.19 21.23 -46.30
C VAL A 812 22.79 22.29 -47.34
N PRO A 813 22.80 21.96 -48.64
CA PRO A 813 22.35 22.86 -49.68
C PRO A 813 20.82 22.88 -49.78
N GLY A 814 20.26 24.05 -50.07
CA GLY A 814 18.84 24.27 -50.33
C GLY A 814 18.60 25.15 -51.57
N GLU A 815 17.38 25.10 -52.09
CA GLU A 815 16.95 25.92 -53.22
C GLU A 815 15.48 26.32 -53.14
N PHE A 816 15.11 27.43 -53.78
CA PHE A 816 13.72 27.85 -53.99
C PHE A 816 13.58 28.72 -55.23
N ILE A 817 12.35 28.93 -55.71
CA ILE A 817 12.06 29.66 -56.96
C ILE A 817 11.40 31.02 -56.65
N ILE A 818 11.89 32.09 -57.28
CA ILE A 818 11.31 33.44 -57.26
C ILE A 818 10.81 33.84 -58.67
N GLU A 819 9.63 34.47 -58.78
CA GLU A 819 9.13 35.11 -60.01
C GLU A 819 8.88 36.60 -59.80
N ALA A 820 9.39 37.48 -60.67
CA ALA A 820 9.20 38.93 -60.63
C ALA A 820 8.36 39.41 -61.84
N LEU A 821 7.24 40.13 -61.64
CA LEU A 821 6.31 40.57 -62.71
C LEU A 821 5.95 42.08 -62.61
N HIS A 822 5.62 42.77 -63.72
CA HIS A 822 5.06 44.14 -63.72
C HIS A 822 3.60 44.12 -63.24
N HIS A 823 3.23 45.19 -62.55
CA HIS A 823 1.89 45.36 -62.01
C HIS A 823 0.90 45.89 -63.06
N ARG A 824 -0.10 45.08 -63.38
CA ARG A 824 -1.39 45.43 -64.02
C ARG A 824 -2.36 45.98 -62.96
N HIS A 825 -3.05 47.10 -63.17
CA HIS A 825 -3.94 47.71 -62.15
C HIS A 825 -5.32 47.03 -62.10
N PRO A 826 -5.88 46.73 -60.91
CA PRO A 826 -7.27 46.31 -60.81
C PRO A 826 -8.23 47.51 -61.01
N PRO A 827 -9.49 47.26 -61.39
CA PRO A 827 -10.51 48.29 -61.39
C PRO A 827 -10.70 48.89 -59.99
N TYR A 828 -11.30 50.08 -59.92
CA TYR A 828 -11.63 50.76 -58.66
C TYR A 828 -13.12 51.12 -58.64
N ILE A 829 -13.87 50.58 -57.67
CA ILE A 829 -15.29 50.89 -57.47
C ILE A 829 -15.40 52.25 -56.75
N ILE A 830 -16.08 53.21 -57.36
CA ILE A 830 -16.28 54.56 -56.80
C ILE A 830 -17.42 54.57 -55.76
N GLY A 831 -18.46 53.75 -55.96
CA GLY A 831 -19.63 53.63 -55.09
C GLY A 831 -20.94 53.37 -55.86
N LEU A 832 -22.08 53.51 -55.19
CA LEU A 832 -23.41 53.46 -55.82
C LEU A 832 -23.92 54.88 -56.12
N VAL A 833 -24.70 55.06 -57.19
CA VAL A 833 -25.30 56.37 -57.51
C VAL A 833 -26.15 56.86 -56.33
N GLY A 834 -25.83 58.04 -55.80
CA GLY A 834 -26.53 58.62 -54.64
C GLY A 834 -25.96 58.25 -53.27
N HIS A 835 -25.00 57.30 -53.19
CA HIS A 835 -24.41 56.82 -51.94
C HIS A 835 -22.88 56.94 -51.98
N ARG A 836 -22.28 57.47 -50.91
CA ARG A 836 -20.82 57.55 -50.77
C ARG A 836 -20.32 56.44 -49.83
N PRO A 837 -19.11 55.89 -50.04
CA PRO A 837 -18.52 54.94 -49.11
C PRO A 837 -18.38 55.54 -47.68
N PRO A 838 -18.60 54.74 -46.61
CA PRO A 838 -19.03 53.33 -46.62
C PRO A 838 -20.48 53.19 -47.09
N LEU A 839 -20.72 52.26 -48.02
CA LEU A 839 -22.04 52.08 -48.61
C LEU A 839 -22.96 51.39 -47.60
N ARG A 840 -23.98 52.13 -47.14
CA ARG A 840 -25.08 51.59 -46.34
C ARG A 840 -26.42 51.98 -46.98
N VAL A 841 -27.29 50.99 -47.17
CA VAL A 841 -28.65 51.18 -47.70
C VAL A 841 -29.68 50.53 -46.77
N TYR A 842 -30.89 51.07 -46.74
CA TYR A 842 -32.01 50.57 -45.92
C TYR A 842 -33.11 50.10 -46.86
N VAL A 843 -33.62 48.90 -46.64
CA VAL A 843 -34.69 48.26 -47.42
C VAL A 843 -35.65 47.56 -46.47
N GLU A 844 -36.91 47.37 -46.88
CA GLU A 844 -37.86 46.56 -46.09
C GLU A 844 -37.79 45.10 -46.57
N GLU A 845 -37.98 44.12 -45.69
CA GLU A 845 -38.05 42.71 -46.11
C GLU A 845 -39.18 42.48 -47.12
N ASN A 846 -39.02 41.48 -47.99
CA ASN A 846 -39.97 41.19 -49.08
C ASN A 846 -40.17 42.32 -50.11
N THR A 847 -39.23 43.26 -50.23
CA THR A 847 -39.25 44.32 -51.26
C THR A 847 -37.96 44.32 -52.10
N SER A 848 -38.06 44.61 -53.42
CA SER A 848 -36.88 44.80 -54.29
C SER A 848 -36.55 46.29 -54.45
N THR A 849 -35.28 46.65 -54.26
CA THR A 849 -34.72 48.00 -54.45
C THR A 849 -33.52 47.96 -55.40
N PHE A 850 -33.32 48.99 -56.25
CA PHE A 850 -32.27 48.99 -57.29
C PHE A 850 -31.31 50.19 -57.17
N PHE A 851 -30.02 49.98 -57.45
CA PHE A 851 -28.94 50.99 -57.41
C PHE A 851 -27.99 50.84 -58.60
N ASP A 852 -27.40 51.92 -59.11
CA ASP A 852 -26.37 51.83 -60.18
C ASP A 852 -24.94 51.86 -59.61
N ILE A 853 -24.08 50.95 -60.06
CA ILE A 853 -22.67 50.80 -59.64
C ILE A 853 -21.76 51.71 -60.48
N ARG A 854 -20.86 52.48 -59.83
CA ARG A 854 -19.84 53.31 -60.51
C ARG A 854 -18.44 52.71 -60.36
N VAL A 855 -17.74 52.57 -61.49
CA VAL A 855 -16.40 51.96 -61.57
C VAL A 855 -15.48 52.86 -62.40
N HIS A 856 -14.19 52.87 -62.06
CA HIS A 856 -13.12 53.49 -62.82
C HIS A 856 -11.93 52.55 -62.92
N ASP A 857 -11.41 52.37 -64.13
CA ASP A 857 -10.17 51.65 -64.41
C ASP A 857 -9.38 52.46 -65.43
N VAL A 858 -8.06 52.50 -65.27
CA VAL A 858 -7.15 53.22 -66.18
C VAL A 858 -6.77 52.35 -67.39
N ASP A 859 -6.87 51.03 -67.25
CA ASP A 859 -6.43 50.03 -68.22
C ASP A 859 -7.61 49.36 -68.98
N SER A 860 -8.85 49.48 -68.50
CA SER A 860 -10.03 48.74 -69.00
C SER A 860 -11.31 49.59 -69.09
N THR A 861 -12.17 49.37 -70.09
CA THR A 861 -13.49 50.05 -70.22
C THR A 861 -14.68 49.11 -70.22
N GLU A 862 -14.46 47.79 -70.22
CA GLU A 862 -15.48 46.75 -70.09
C GLU A 862 -15.33 46.05 -68.73
N PHE A 863 -16.46 45.73 -68.09
CA PHE A 863 -16.49 45.19 -66.73
C PHE A 863 -17.54 44.09 -66.60
N ASP A 864 -17.18 43.01 -65.89
CA ASP A 864 -18.12 42.02 -65.39
C ASP A 864 -18.47 42.32 -63.93
N TYR A 865 -19.77 42.40 -63.65
CA TYR A 865 -20.30 42.70 -62.32
C TYR A 865 -20.85 41.43 -61.68
N SER A 866 -20.50 41.20 -60.43
CA SER A 866 -21.06 40.13 -59.61
C SER A 866 -21.16 40.58 -58.16
N THR A 867 -21.87 39.81 -57.36
CA THR A 867 -21.98 39.98 -55.91
C THR A 867 -21.58 38.69 -55.22
N ASP A 868 -21.02 38.81 -54.03
CA ASP A 868 -20.71 37.70 -53.13
C ASP A 868 -21.11 38.07 -51.70
N GLY A 869 -21.33 37.06 -50.85
CA GLY A 869 -21.62 37.25 -49.42
C GLY A 869 -23.09 37.26 -49.02
N TRP A 870 -24.00 37.90 -49.78
CA TRP A 870 -25.45 37.84 -49.50
C TRP A 870 -26.27 37.67 -50.78
N ASP A 871 -27.06 36.61 -50.83
CA ASP A 871 -27.88 36.21 -51.98
C ASP A 871 -28.97 37.23 -52.33
N GLY A 872 -29.41 38.05 -51.35
CA GLY A 872 -30.32 39.17 -51.56
C GLY A 872 -29.71 40.33 -52.34
N ALA A 873 -28.39 40.37 -52.57
CA ALA A 873 -27.73 41.34 -53.43
C ALA A 873 -27.39 40.71 -54.78
N ILE A 874 -27.97 41.23 -55.86
CA ILE A 874 -27.83 40.69 -57.22
C ILE A 874 -27.26 41.78 -58.14
N ALA A 875 -26.01 41.63 -58.57
CA ALA A 875 -25.46 42.50 -59.61
C ALA A 875 -25.84 42.01 -61.01
N HIS A 876 -26.39 42.91 -61.81
CA HIS A 876 -26.73 42.70 -63.20
C HIS A 876 -25.59 43.14 -64.12
N LYS A 877 -25.46 42.50 -65.28
CA LYS A 877 -24.38 42.78 -66.27
C LYS A 877 -24.34 44.22 -66.78
N ASN A 878 -25.43 44.95 -66.67
CA ASN A 878 -25.52 46.36 -67.06
C ASN A 878 -24.99 47.33 -65.99
N GLY A 879 -24.44 46.83 -64.88
CA GLY A 879 -23.93 47.64 -63.78
C GLY A 879 -24.98 48.07 -62.76
N THR A 880 -26.19 47.51 -62.79
CA THR A 880 -27.23 47.75 -61.77
C THR A 880 -27.15 46.67 -60.68
N LEU A 881 -27.25 47.09 -59.42
CA LEU A 881 -27.39 46.25 -58.24
C LEU A 881 -28.85 46.21 -57.78
N GLU A 882 -29.43 45.02 -57.69
CA GLU A 882 -30.73 44.77 -57.07
C GLU A 882 -30.52 44.25 -55.64
N ILE A 883 -31.26 44.81 -54.69
CA ILE A 883 -31.36 44.35 -53.31
C ILE A 883 -32.76 43.80 -53.11
N ARG A 884 -32.87 42.50 -52.86
CA ARG A 884 -34.11 41.74 -52.71
C ARG A 884 -34.01 40.81 -51.49
N PRO A 885 -34.20 41.33 -50.27
CA PRO A 885 -34.33 40.50 -49.08
C PRO A 885 -35.56 39.59 -49.15
N ASP A 886 -35.36 38.32 -48.83
CA ASP A 886 -36.42 37.34 -48.61
C ASP A 886 -37.07 37.52 -47.23
N HIS A 887 -38.20 36.83 -47.00
CA HIS A 887 -38.91 36.82 -45.72
C HIS A 887 -38.03 36.25 -44.60
N GLY A 888 -37.91 36.99 -43.48
CA GLY A 888 -37.07 36.62 -42.34
C GLY A 888 -35.61 37.06 -42.48
N GLU A 889 -35.23 37.72 -43.59
CA GLU A 889 -33.92 38.34 -43.74
C GLU A 889 -33.89 39.74 -43.12
N VAL A 890 -34.33 39.90 -41.88
CA VAL A 890 -34.32 41.18 -41.15
C VAL A 890 -33.01 41.33 -40.39
N GLY A 891 -32.36 42.48 -40.54
CA GLY A 891 -31.07 42.73 -39.90
C GLY A 891 -30.06 43.41 -40.81
N THR A 892 -28.78 43.28 -40.47
CA THR A 892 -27.70 43.91 -41.24
C THR A 892 -26.92 42.84 -42.02
N PHE A 893 -27.01 42.90 -43.35
CA PHE A 893 -26.31 42.02 -44.27
C PHE A 893 -25.13 42.74 -44.90
N THR A 894 -24.12 41.97 -45.28
CA THR A 894 -22.99 42.48 -46.04
C THR A 894 -22.86 41.72 -47.34
N ALA A 895 -22.88 42.46 -48.44
CA ALA A 895 -22.55 41.94 -49.76
C ALA A 895 -21.28 42.61 -50.25
N ASP A 896 -20.43 41.83 -50.89
CA ASP A 896 -19.29 42.32 -51.63
C ASP A 896 -19.73 42.55 -53.07
N ILE A 897 -19.68 43.80 -53.53
CA ILE A 897 -19.82 44.14 -54.94
C ILE A 897 -18.48 43.86 -55.59
N ILE A 898 -18.44 42.91 -56.52
CA ILE A 898 -17.24 42.50 -57.24
C ILE A 898 -17.33 43.03 -58.66
N VAL A 899 -16.28 43.73 -59.09
CA VAL A 899 -16.12 44.16 -60.47
C VAL A 899 -14.81 43.61 -61.02
N GLU A 900 -14.90 42.86 -62.11
CA GLU A 900 -13.77 42.23 -62.78
C GLU A 900 -13.55 42.90 -64.15
N ASP A 901 -12.29 43.18 -64.50
CA ASP A 901 -11.91 43.72 -65.80
C ASP A 901 -11.55 42.61 -66.82
N GLU A 902 -11.25 42.97 -68.08
CA GLU A 902 -10.84 42.01 -69.12
C GLU A 902 -9.58 41.20 -68.78
N GLY A 903 -8.81 41.62 -67.77
CA GLY A 903 -7.61 40.94 -67.27
C GLY A 903 -7.86 40.01 -66.07
N ALA A 904 -9.12 39.74 -65.73
CA ALA A 904 -9.54 38.98 -64.55
C ALA A 904 -9.12 39.59 -63.20
N ARG A 905 -8.80 40.90 -63.16
CA ARG A 905 -8.44 41.61 -61.94
C ARG A 905 -9.70 42.15 -61.30
N ARG A 906 -9.82 41.97 -59.98
CA ARG A 906 -11.06 42.24 -59.25
C ARG A 906 -10.92 43.45 -58.34
N ALA A 907 -11.92 44.33 -58.39
CA ALA A 907 -12.23 45.30 -57.36
C ALA A 907 -13.34 44.73 -56.48
N VAL A 908 -13.23 44.87 -55.16
CA VAL A 908 -14.27 44.45 -54.24
C VAL A 908 -14.64 45.63 -53.34
N MET A 909 -15.94 45.92 -53.22
CA MET A 909 -16.48 46.97 -52.36
C MET A 909 -17.55 46.38 -51.44
N LYS A 910 -17.36 46.56 -50.13
CA LYS A 910 -18.35 46.15 -49.13
C LYS A 910 -19.57 47.06 -49.15
N LEU A 911 -20.74 46.46 -49.32
CA LEU A 911 -22.05 47.05 -49.12
C LEU A 911 -22.66 46.52 -47.82
N THR A 912 -23.13 47.42 -46.97
CA THR A 912 -23.98 47.08 -45.83
C THR A 912 -25.45 47.33 -46.19
N VAL A 913 -26.29 46.32 -46.09
CA VAL A 913 -27.74 46.45 -46.27
C VAL A 913 -28.41 46.27 -44.92
N VAL A 914 -29.23 47.23 -44.52
CA VAL A 914 -30.08 47.12 -43.33
C VAL A 914 -31.49 46.80 -43.81
N VAL A 915 -31.95 45.58 -43.54
CA VAL A 915 -33.30 45.12 -43.85
C VAL A 915 -34.17 45.36 -42.62
N GLU A 916 -35.26 46.11 -42.80
CA GLU A 916 -36.23 46.46 -41.76
C GLU A 916 -37.40 45.46 -41.74
N ASN A 917 -37.85 45.12 -40.53
CA ASN A 917 -38.92 44.15 -40.27
C ASN A 917 -40.30 44.65 -40.72
N VAL A 918 -41.12 43.77 -41.28
CA VAL A 918 -42.52 44.00 -41.65
C VAL A 918 -43.41 43.02 -40.90
N ASN A 919 -44.34 43.52 -40.09
CA ASN A 919 -45.18 42.69 -39.21
C ASN A 919 -46.00 41.61 -39.95
N ASP A 920 -45.81 40.37 -39.54
CA ASP A 920 -46.40 39.10 -39.92
C ASP A 920 -47.52 38.63 -38.96
N PRO A 921 -48.38 37.67 -39.37
CA PRO A 921 -49.41 37.10 -38.51
C PRO A 921 -48.87 35.97 -37.60
N PRO A 922 -49.43 35.80 -36.38
CA PRO A 922 -49.05 34.68 -35.50
C PRO A 922 -49.47 33.34 -36.10
N GLY A 923 -48.61 32.34 -35.98
CA GLY A 923 -48.88 30.95 -36.34
C GLY A 923 -49.97 30.32 -35.46
N VAL A 924 -50.54 29.20 -35.93
CA VAL A 924 -51.62 28.48 -35.22
C VAL A 924 -51.12 27.96 -33.87
N PRO A 925 -51.82 28.21 -32.73
CA PRO A 925 -51.39 27.74 -31.43
C PRO A 925 -51.34 26.21 -31.34
N VAL A 926 -50.25 25.65 -30.81
CA VAL A 926 -50.07 24.22 -30.57
C VAL A 926 -50.34 23.91 -29.10
N ILE A 927 -51.43 23.20 -28.81
CA ILE A 927 -51.79 22.85 -27.44
C ILE A 927 -51.00 21.63 -26.98
N LEU A 928 -50.11 21.82 -26.01
CA LEU A 928 -49.24 20.77 -25.45
C LEU A 928 -49.93 20.03 -24.31
N ARG A 929 -50.71 20.75 -23.49
CA ARG A 929 -51.50 20.20 -22.38
C ARG A 929 -52.82 20.98 -22.19
N PRO A 930 -53.90 20.32 -21.76
CA PRO A 930 -54.07 18.85 -21.69
C PRO A 930 -54.15 18.23 -23.10
N THR A 931 -54.14 16.90 -23.20
CA THR A 931 -54.43 16.25 -24.48
C THR A 931 -55.93 16.32 -24.77
N ASN A 932 -56.30 16.39 -26.05
CA ASN A 932 -57.70 16.40 -26.46
C ASN A 932 -58.43 15.15 -25.93
N GLY A 933 -59.57 15.35 -25.26
CA GLY A 933 -60.36 14.28 -24.64
C GLY A 933 -59.99 13.96 -23.19
N THR A 934 -59.12 14.75 -22.54
CA THR A 934 -58.72 14.54 -21.14
C THR A 934 -59.94 14.52 -20.21
N VAL A 935 -60.00 13.55 -19.30
CA VAL A 935 -61.07 13.40 -18.30
C VAL A 935 -60.53 13.76 -16.91
N VAL A 936 -61.22 14.63 -16.18
CA VAL A 936 -60.86 15.03 -14.81
C VAL A 936 -62.06 14.93 -13.87
N SER A 937 -61.83 14.64 -12.60
CA SER A 937 -62.88 14.66 -11.57
C SER A 937 -63.29 16.11 -11.25
N MET A 938 -64.55 16.33 -10.86
CA MET A 938 -65.03 17.63 -10.37
C MET A 938 -64.14 18.15 -9.24
N GLY A 939 -63.67 19.40 -9.37
CA GLY A 939 -62.71 20.01 -8.45
C GLY A 939 -61.23 19.74 -8.79
N GLY A 940 -60.95 18.88 -9.77
CA GLY A 940 -59.60 18.61 -10.26
C GLY A 940 -58.93 19.82 -10.92
N VAL A 941 -57.60 19.85 -10.89
CA VAL A 941 -56.77 20.86 -11.54
C VAL A 941 -56.51 20.45 -12.99
N VAL A 942 -56.80 21.31 -13.96
CA VAL A 942 -56.39 21.14 -15.36
C VAL A 942 -55.23 22.08 -15.65
N ARG A 943 -54.10 21.51 -16.11
CA ARG A 943 -52.94 22.29 -16.54
C ARG A 943 -53.02 22.54 -18.04
N PHE A 944 -53.06 23.83 -18.41
CA PHE A 944 -53.00 24.30 -19.78
C PHE A 944 -51.59 24.74 -20.12
N GLU A 945 -51.12 24.30 -21.28
CA GLU A 945 -49.82 24.66 -21.83
C GLU A 945 -49.94 24.71 -23.34
N VAL A 946 -49.66 25.87 -23.92
CA VAL A 946 -49.76 26.13 -25.36
C VAL A 946 -48.49 26.79 -25.83
N MET A 947 -47.96 26.29 -26.93
CA MET A 947 -46.91 26.92 -27.69
C MET A 947 -47.52 27.74 -28.82
N VAL A 948 -47.08 28.98 -28.96
CA VAL A 948 -47.43 29.89 -30.05
C VAL A 948 -46.14 30.37 -30.69
N HIS A 949 -46.16 30.55 -32.00
CA HIS A 949 -45.03 31.04 -32.77
C HIS A 949 -45.49 32.22 -33.59
N ASP A 950 -44.73 33.31 -33.59
CA ASP A 950 -44.89 34.44 -34.50
C ASP A 950 -43.48 34.89 -34.90
N PRO A 951 -43.18 35.00 -36.22
CA PRO A 951 -41.86 35.40 -36.70
C PRO A 951 -41.38 36.73 -36.10
N ASP A 952 -42.29 37.68 -35.82
CA ASP A 952 -41.93 39.01 -35.32
C ASP A 952 -41.54 39.06 -33.84
N VAL A 953 -41.72 37.96 -33.11
CA VAL A 953 -41.40 37.91 -31.68
C VAL A 953 -39.90 38.14 -31.45
N GLU A 954 -39.04 37.64 -32.34
CA GLU A 954 -37.60 37.87 -32.25
C GLU A 954 -37.22 39.35 -32.49
N PHE A 955 -38.10 40.09 -33.16
CA PHE A 955 -37.99 41.54 -33.41
C PHE A 955 -38.75 42.39 -32.38
N GLY A 956 -39.14 41.78 -31.25
CA GLY A 956 -39.66 42.48 -30.07
C GLY A 956 -41.19 42.53 -29.96
N GLN A 957 -41.91 41.85 -30.85
CA GLN A 957 -43.36 41.70 -30.71
C GLN A 957 -43.72 40.73 -29.59
N THR A 958 -44.87 40.93 -28.96
CA THR A 958 -45.37 40.05 -27.89
C THR A 958 -46.78 39.60 -28.20
N LEU A 959 -47.07 38.32 -27.96
CA LEU A 959 -48.38 37.73 -28.23
C LEU A 959 -49.25 37.72 -26.98
N ASN A 960 -50.55 37.93 -27.16
CA ASN A 960 -51.57 37.68 -26.17
C ASN A 960 -52.29 36.37 -26.50
N VAL A 961 -52.13 35.36 -25.62
CA VAL A 961 -52.77 34.05 -25.74
C VAL A 961 -53.94 33.96 -24.79
N THR A 962 -55.16 33.84 -25.31
CA THR A 962 -56.41 33.80 -24.55
C THR A 962 -57.06 32.42 -24.64
N PHE A 963 -57.31 31.81 -23.48
CA PHE A 963 -57.96 30.51 -23.31
C PHE A 963 -59.43 30.73 -22.97
N ILE A 964 -60.32 30.09 -23.72
CA ILE A 964 -61.78 30.29 -23.64
C ILE A 964 -62.46 28.93 -23.58
N SER A 965 -63.17 28.63 -22.50
CA SER A 965 -64.10 27.50 -22.45
C SER A 965 -65.46 27.90 -23.00
N ASN A 966 -66.06 27.04 -23.81
CA ASN A 966 -67.46 27.18 -24.23
C ASN A 966 -68.47 27.20 -23.06
N VAL A 967 -68.10 26.67 -21.89
CA VAL A 967 -68.99 26.60 -20.70
C VAL A 967 -68.72 27.75 -19.73
N THR A 968 -67.46 28.03 -19.41
CA THR A 968 -67.09 29.02 -18.36
C THR A 968 -66.58 30.36 -18.91
N GLY A 969 -66.45 30.51 -20.23
CA GLY A 969 -65.93 31.73 -20.86
C GLY A 969 -64.40 31.82 -20.81
N VAL A 970 -63.86 33.04 -20.75
CA VAL A 970 -62.40 33.26 -20.72
C VAL A 970 -61.82 32.70 -19.42
N LEU A 971 -60.95 31.70 -19.54
CA LEU A 971 -60.22 31.11 -18.43
C LEU A 971 -59.03 31.97 -18.03
N LYS A 972 -58.25 32.43 -19.01
CA LYS A 972 -57.05 33.24 -18.80
C LYS A 972 -56.58 33.88 -20.10
N THR A 973 -56.02 35.09 -20.01
CA THR A 973 -55.16 35.69 -21.06
C THR A 973 -53.74 35.81 -20.53
N ILE A 974 -52.76 35.38 -21.31
CA ILE A 974 -51.33 35.38 -20.96
C ILE A 974 -50.58 36.11 -22.06
N ARG A 975 -49.79 37.12 -21.68
CA ARG A 975 -48.85 37.77 -22.59
C ARG A 975 -47.56 36.95 -22.61
N THR A 976 -47.15 36.45 -23.76
CA THR A 976 -45.99 35.58 -23.92
C THR A 976 -45.30 35.81 -25.26
N SER A 977 -44.05 35.41 -25.37
CA SER A 977 -43.29 35.33 -26.62
C SER A 977 -43.29 33.92 -27.22
N SER A 978 -43.60 32.87 -26.45
CA SER A 978 -43.50 31.49 -26.97
C SER A 978 -44.46 30.50 -26.31
N VAL A 979 -44.48 30.44 -24.98
CA VAL A 979 -45.30 29.47 -24.25
C VAL A 979 -46.23 30.18 -23.27
N ALA A 980 -47.52 29.87 -23.35
CA ALA A 980 -48.53 30.29 -22.39
C ALA A 980 -48.94 29.08 -21.54
N SER A 981 -48.70 29.14 -20.22
CA SER A 981 -49.09 28.06 -19.31
C SER A 981 -49.76 28.56 -18.02
N PHE A 982 -50.76 27.82 -17.55
CA PHE A 982 -51.41 28.04 -16.27
C PHE A 982 -52.18 26.79 -15.82
N SER A 983 -52.47 26.70 -14.53
CA SER A 983 -53.36 25.68 -13.97
C SER A 983 -54.70 26.31 -13.62
N TYR A 984 -55.79 25.60 -13.90
CA TYR A 984 -57.15 26.05 -13.61
C TYR A 984 -57.89 25.00 -12.78
N THR A 985 -58.50 25.42 -11.68
CA THR A 985 -59.38 24.61 -10.83
C THR A 985 -60.81 25.09 -10.94
N GLY A 986 -61.77 24.17 -10.82
CA GLY A 986 -63.19 24.54 -10.75
C GLY A 986 -63.90 24.63 -12.10
N LEU A 987 -63.46 23.89 -13.11
CA LEU A 987 -64.35 23.61 -14.25
C LEU A 987 -65.60 22.85 -13.74
N PRO A 988 -66.83 23.29 -14.05
CA PRO A 988 -68.05 22.58 -13.68
C PRO A 988 -68.14 21.22 -14.38
N PRO A 989 -68.96 20.27 -13.89
CA PRO A 989 -69.14 18.99 -14.56
C PRO A 989 -69.72 19.12 -15.97
N GLY A 990 -69.16 18.39 -16.94
CA GLY A 990 -69.55 18.47 -18.36
C GLY A 990 -68.37 18.39 -19.33
N VAL A 991 -68.65 18.49 -20.64
CA VAL A 991 -67.63 18.52 -21.70
C VAL A 991 -67.31 19.98 -22.05
N HIS A 992 -66.06 20.38 -21.82
CA HIS A 992 -65.53 21.71 -22.10
C HIS A 992 -64.72 21.71 -23.40
N ARG A 993 -65.16 22.45 -24.41
CA ARG A 993 -64.35 22.82 -25.57
C ARG A 993 -63.55 24.08 -25.24
N ILE A 994 -62.24 23.94 -25.10
CA ILE A 994 -61.29 25.01 -24.80
C ILE A 994 -60.71 25.52 -26.11
N SER A 995 -61.06 26.76 -26.48
CA SER A 995 -60.48 27.49 -27.61
C SER A 995 -59.30 28.34 -27.12
N VAL A 996 -58.22 28.36 -27.88
CA VAL A 996 -57.01 29.12 -27.61
C VAL A 996 -56.82 30.10 -28.76
N LEU A 997 -56.80 31.40 -28.47
CA LEU A 997 -56.62 32.48 -29.43
C LEU A 997 -55.28 33.16 -29.16
N ALA A 998 -54.38 33.19 -30.14
CA ALA A 998 -53.16 34.00 -30.11
C ALA A 998 -53.34 35.24 -30.98
N THR A 999 -52.94 36.40 -30.49
CA THR A 999 -52.94 37.66 -31.25
C THR A 999 -51.71 38.49 -30.93
N ASP A 1000 -51.14 39.11 -31.95
CA ASP A 1000 -49.98 40.01 -31.91
C ASP A 1000 -50.41 41.50 -31.82
N GLY A 1001 -51.73 41.75 -31.83
CA GLY A 1001 -52.35 43.09 -31.82
C GLY A 1001 -52.93 43.53 -33.18
N ARG A 1002 -52.48 42.92 -34.29
CA ARG A 1002 -52.94 43.24 -35.66
C ARG A 1002 -53.59 42.05 -36.35
N TYR A 1003 -53.04 40.87 -36.15
CA TYR A 1003 -53.46 39.59 -36.67
C TYR A 1003 -53.79 38.61 -35.52
N SER A 1004 -54.45 37.50 -35.83
CA SER A 1004 -54.79 36.49 -34.82
C SER A 1004 -54.96 35.09 -35.41
N SER A 1005 -54.69 34.06 -34.62
CA SER A 1005 -54.78 32.64 -34.95
C SER A 1005 -55.41 31.85 -33.80
N ASN A 1006 -56.04 30.70 -34.07
CA ASN A 1006 -56.72 29.92 -33.03
C ASN A 1006 -56.57 28.39 -33.15
N ALA A 1007 -56.73 27.70 -32.03
CA ALA A 1007 -56.78 26.23 -31.90
C ALA A 1007 -57.79 25.81 -30.81
N TRP A 1008 -58.15 24.53 -30.71
CA TRP A 1008 -59.07 24.05 -29.67
C TRP A 1008 -58.85 22.60 -29.24
N LEU A 1009 -59.33 22.24 -28.04
CA LEU A 1009 -59.40 20.86 -27.53
C LEU A 1009 -60.65 20.65 -26.64
N GLU A 1010 -60.94 19.41 -26.27
CA GLU A 1010 -61.99 19.02 -25.31
C GLU A 1010 -61.43 18.47 -23.99
N VAL A 1011 -62.06 18.85 -22.87
CA VAL A 1011 -61.82 18.32 -21.53
C VAL A 1011 -63.15 17.92 -20.90
N THR A 1012 -63.27 16.70 -20.37
CA THR A 1012 -64.50 16.22 -19.71
C THR A 1012 -64.33 16.23 -18.19
N VAL A 1013 -65.27 16.82 -17.46
CA VAL A 1013 -65.27 16.88 -16.00
C VAL A 1013 -66.36 15.94 -15.43
N MET A 1014 -65.97 14.91 -14.69
CA MET A 1014 -66.87 13.90 -14.11
C MET A 1014 -67.42 14.31 -12.73
N GLN A 1015 -68.72 14.11 -12.49
CA GLN A 1015 -69.32 14.24 -11.15
C GLN A 1015 -68.96 13.02 -10.27
N PRO A 1016 -68.65 13.19 -8.97
CA PRO A 1016 -68.40 12.08 -8.07
C PRO A 1016 -69.68 11.25 -7.86
N THR A 1017 -69.60 9.94 -8.10
CA THR A 1017 -70.68 9.00 -7.80
C THR A 1017 -70.78 8.77 -6.29
N LEU A 1018 -71.95 9.02 -5.69
CA LEU A 1018 -72.24 8.70 -4.28
C LEU A 1018 -72.13 7.18 -4.04
N PRO A 1019 -71.45 6.70 -2.97
CA PRO A 1019 -71.35 5.28 -2.67
C PRO A 1019 -72.68 4.68 -2.16
N PRO A 1020 -72.95 3.37 -2.40
CA PRO A 1020 -74.16 2.68 -1.96
C PRO A 1020 -74.20 2.46 -0.42
N PRO A 1021 -75.38 2.31 0.21
CA PRO A 1021 -75.51 2.22 1.67
C PRO A 1021 -75.18 0.82 2.27
N MET A 1022 -74.33 0.85 3.30
CA MET A 1022 -74.15 -0.04 4.48
C MET A 1022 -74.27 -1.57 4.39
N ARG A 1023 -73.23 -2.28 4.89
CA ARG A 1023 -73.36 -3.20 6.05
C ARG A 1023 -72.02 -3.47 6.77
N THR A 1024 -72.15 -3.56 8.09
CA THR A 1024 -71.19 -3.55 9.21
C THR A 1024 -70.50 -4.89 9.49
N SER A 1025 -69.21 -4.86 9.89
CA SER A 1025 -68.71 -5.35 11.20
C SER A 1025 -67.18 -5.38 11.23
N ASP A 1026 -66.61 -4.58 12.15
CA ASP A 1026 -65.46 -4.80 13.03
C ASP A 1026 -64.45 -5.90 12.67
N SER A 1027 -63.16 -5.54 12.53
CA SER A 1027 -62.20 -5.56 13.64
C SER A 1027 -60.76 -5.36 13.11
N GLU A 1028 -60.01 -4.53 13.84
CA GLU A 1028 -58.56 -4.33 13.76
C GLU A 1028 -57.77 -5.65 13.84
N GLU A 1029 -56.65 -5.75 13.12
CA GLU A 1029 -55.30 -5.85 13.72
C GLU A 1029 -54.20 -5.92 12.64
N THR A 1030 -53.23 -5.00 12.80
CA THR A 1030 -51.78 -5.04 12.53
C THR A 1030 -51.17 -6.22 11.78
N ASP A 1031 -50.23 -5.97 10.83
CA ASP A 1031 -48.78 -6.26 11.00
C ASP A 1031 -47.88 -5.79 9.80
N PRO A 1032 -46.53 -5.93 9.77
CA PRO A 1032 -45.57 -4.82 9.77
C PRO A 1032 -44.48 -4.96 8.68
N PHE A 1033 -44.54 -4.19 7.57
CA PHE A 1033 -43.56 -4.36 6.48
C PHE A 1033 -42.60 -3.19 6.24
N ILE A 1034 -42.58 -2.20 7.15
CA ILE A 1034 -41.89 -0.91 6.89
C ILE A 1034 -40.43 -0.87 7.39
N TYR A 1035 -39.96 -1.84 8.18
CA TYR A 1035 -38.58 -1.82 8.68
C TYR A 1035 -37.58 -2.74 7.95
N LEU A 1036 -38.00 -3.53 6.95
CA LEU A 1036 -37.07 -4.42 6.21
C LEU A 1036 -36.46 -3.78 4.94
N MET A 1037 -37.06 -2.71 4.41
CA MET A 1037 -36.60 -2.07 3.16
C MET A 1037 -35.57 -0.94 3.37
N ALA A 1038 -35.33 -0.51 4.61
CA ALA A 1038 -34.37 0.55 4.92
C ALA A 1038 -32.92 0.05 5.09
N ALA A 1039 -32.68 -1.27 5.21
CA ALA A 1039 -31.35 -1.83 5.43
C ALA A 1039 -30.60 -2.26 4.14
N ILE A 1040 -31.31 -2.40 3.01
CA ILE A 1040 -30.72 -2.92 1.75
C ILE A 1040 -30.20 -1.80 0.83
N LEU A 1041 -30.61 -0.54 1.05
CA LEU A 1041 -30.23 0.58 0.19
C LEU A 1041 -28.88 1.23 0.53
N LEU A 1042 -28.20 0.79 1.61
CA LEU A 1042 -26.94 1.38 2.09
C LEU A 1042 -25.69 0.54 1.80
N PHE A 1043 -25.82 -0.66 1.19
CA PHE A 1043 -24.67 -1.50 0.78
C PHE A 1043 -24.44 -1.56 -0.75
N GLY A 1044 -25.36 -1.03 -1.55
CA GLY A 1044 -25.34 -1.18 -3.02
C GLY A 1044 -24.53 -0.14 -3.82
N ILE A 1045 -23.97 0.90 -3.19
CA ILE A 1045 -23.33 2.03 -3.90
C ILE A 1045 -21.78 2.02 -3.83
N ALA A 1046 -21.16 1.11 -3.07
CA ALA A 1046 -19.68 1.03 -2.97
C ALA A 1046 -19.01 -0.04 -3.84
N TYR A 1047 -19.75 -0.85 -4.62
CA TYR A 1047 -19.17 -1.97 -5.39
C TYR A 1047 -19.34 -1.88 -6.93
N GLY A 1048 -19.90 -0.77 -7.44
CA GLY A 1048 -20.39 -0.69 -8.83
C GLY A 1048 -19.60 0.15 -9.84
N VAL A 1049 -18.42 0.69 -9.50
CA VAL A 1049 -17.70 1.64 -10.40
C VAL A 1049 -16.25 1.22 -10.75
N GLY A 1050 -15.78 0.03 -10.33
CA GLY A 1050 -14.38 -0.37 -10.54
C GLY A 1050 -14.08 -1.40 -11.64
N HIS A 1051 -15.08 -2.12 -12.19
CA HIS A 1051 -14.77 -3.39 -12.85
C HIS A 1051 -15.67 -3.72 -14.06
N TRP A 1052 -15.68 -2.86 -15.08
CA TRP A 1052 -16.23 -3.24 -16.39
C TRP A 1052 -15.69 -2.37 -17.54
N GLN A 1053 -14.43 -2.54 -17.95
CA GLN A 1053 -13.95 -2.38 -19.34
C GLN A 1053 -12.53 -2.96 -19.46
N PHE A 1054 -12.39 -4.24 -19.83
CA PHE A 1054 -11.35 -4.82 -20.71
C PHE A 1054 -11.38 -6.36 -20.64
N ARG A 1055 -12.31 -6.99 -21.38
CA ARG A 1055 -12.10 -8.29 -22.07
C ARG A 1055 -13.36 -8.69 -22.84
N LYS A 1056 -13.39 -8.36 -24.13
CA LYS A 1056 -13.70 -9.31 -25.22
C LYS A 1056 -13.68 -8.58 -26.55
N GLY A 1057 -12.83 -9.07 -27.45
CA GLY A 1057 -12.84 -8.73 -28.86
C GLY A 1057 -11.44 -8.68 -29.43
N ASN A 1058 -10.93 -9.83 -29.87
CA ASN A 1058 -10.43 -10.00 -31.25
C ASN A 1058 -9.96 -11.44 -31.47
N GLU A 1059 -10.88 -12.27 -31.96
CA GLU A 1059 -10.59 -13.12 -33.12
C GLU A 1059 -11.31 -12.48 -34.32
N ALA A 1060 -10.53 -11.84 -35.19
CA ALA A 1060 -10.78 -11.58 -36.61
C ALA A 1060 -9.44 -11.22 -37.27
#